data_AF-A0A7J3NMJ5-F1
#
_entry.id   AF-A0A7J3NMJ5-F1
#
_cell.length_a   1.000
_cell.length_b   1.000
_cell.length_c   1.000
_cell.angle_alpha   90.00
_cell.angle_beta   90.00
_cell.angle_gamma   90.00
#
_symmetry.space_group_name_H-M   'P 1'
#
loop_
_entity.id
_entity.type
_entity.pdbx_description
1 polymer ?
#
loop_
_entity_poly.entity_id
_entity_poly.type
_entity_poly.pdbx_seq_one_letter_code
_entity_poly.pdbx_strand_id
1 'polypeptide(L)'
;MSTIEALRIADFSVLGCSIDGENFGFSVGPMGLSRRYAEKLASEVAEAIHMLNNLLLEESGVKLDYAEFELLSRERGNLPEAMVLVTGGGEDGTDFIVLLEHEKGLVDAFRFIDVANELVEKLKDVAFACKASGLRGEEEKEVLQKFVERFTRKVYSEASQKKYREKYSRDFLGHLNITSGLNIEGRIEIDYGIKPPMLNSRIDRMSFEEHASDNLEFLKSLIFTKTALEVLAGDVTLIGRRILSLINEYTINEVEEEVTTRLAEVFWSRVKPDLVKIEEIMEEAKLFVDEVRGAFKKIEEDINAIIYSGEKRKLRQHLDAVDGSGLAASFKDTLAKFLSEKDLEEEAWGWSLKEELTFFLEHAERGIKTFERALSAFVFMTSEKKAIKGILEEYVKQVLDPIRRLMVKAYIEKIGKKLESFVEDRSLSVPASWDLATFRGRIKDDLDSQLEAGVLFSTVELLEITFNGFISEVPSELRVKIEEVYRDIKEHVSEVVPGLADYLLSHDVFKAFLEQGKIVFSPEEFSQKYFDFVSKDVEEFPKWKSLAKTWLEAFASSFKRELSEYGLVAEFVEFVDRLRDEEISTKKPKEILEAKVEMQQERVNELVKKLSEINDRRMSIERQIDVLQSQLSSAELMEKNLKTDYGINVAALKDLREALEAKKRELDEIEQRLPSLKGGEVDVALQRKSRLEEEIRGITVKTQRLVSDVERIDKELSEIIRTKERFTNALKQLHADLEDIANQIAVTSAEIEREEAVKNVYTKFLERYSHTLEEVLFVAHMLKAEVLAFAQDRVLTFTPSISMEESDLNEFKDYVKRIFLKSFSYVLLRPLRLLLSSHDKANLHYIVMYSYPSNESFRMTIGNNLLSLGEEGGKEG
;
A
#
# COMPACT_ATOMS: atom_id res chain seq x y z
N MET A 1 18.76 26.40 6.48
CA MET A 1 17.86 25.66 5.57
C MET A 1 18.07 24.17 5.79
N SER A 2 17.01 23.45 6.09
CA SER A 2 17.08 21.99 6.28
C SER A 2 17.05 21.28 4.92
N THR A 3 17.63 20.08 4.86
CA THR A 3 17.66 19.19 3.68
C THR A 3 16.27 18.84 3.11
N ILE A 4 15.20 19.06 3.89
CA ILE A 4 13.79 18.83 3.51
C ILE A 4 13.21 20.04 2.77
N GLU A 5 13.61 21.27 3.12
CA GLU A 5 13.31 22.46 2.29
C GLU A 5 14.05 22.38 0.96
N ALA A 6 15.24 21.77 0.98
CA ALA A 6 15.99 21.51 -0.25
C ALA A 6 15.39 20.39 -1.13
N LEU A 7 14.47 19.56 -0.61
CA LEU A 7 13.77 18.52 -1.36
C LEU A 7 12.48 19.02 -2.02
N ARG A 8 12.04 20.26 -1.73
CA ARG A 8 10.94 20.95 -2.43
C ARG A 8 11.38 21.63 -3.75
N ILE A 9 12.61 21.41 -4.22
CA ILE A 9 13.38 22.32 -5.11
C ILE A 9 13.15 22.21 -6.64
N ALA A 10 12.22 21.38 -7.12
CA ALA A 10 11.72 21.52 -8.49
C ALA A 10 10.31 22.12 -8.41
N ASP A 11 10.18 23.44 -8.45
CA ASP A 11 8.88 24.11 -8.27
C ASP A 11 7.93 23.87 -9.47
N PHE A 12 8.41 23.32 -10.59
CA PHE A 12 7.57 22.90 -11.73
C PHE A 12 8.39 22.12 -12.78
N SER A 13 7.83 21.03 -13.29
CA SER A 13 8.33 20.23 -14.41
C SER A 13 7.17 20.00 -15.37
N VAL A 14 7.37 20.24 -16.66
CA VAL A 14 6.43 19.88 -17.74
C VAL A 14 7.14 18.89 -18.62
N LEU A 15 6.54 17.73 -18.79
CA LEU A 15 6.99 16.74 -19.74
C LEU A 15 5.94 16.61 -20.82
N GLY A 16 6.38 16.70 -22.08
CA GLY A 16 5.55 16.48 -23.25
C GLY A 16 6.23 15.49 -24.18
N CYS A 17 5.47 14.54 -24.71
CA CYS A 17 5.93 13.54 -25.65
C CYS A 17 4.90 13.43 -26.77
N SER A 18 5.36 13.25 -28.00
CA SER A 18 4.48 13.07 -29.16
C SER A 18 4.77 11.73 -29.81
N ILE A 19 3.75 10.90 -30.00
CA ILE A 19 3.87 9.58 -30.62
C ILE A 19 2.80 9.46 -31.69
N ASP A 20 3.20 9.11 -32.90
CA ASP A 20 2.31 8.93 -34.05
C ASP A 20 1.39 10.14 -34.33
N GLY A 21 1.83 11.36 -33.97
CA GLY A 21 1.06 12.61 -34.11
C GLY A 21 0.08 12.92 -32.96
N GLU A 22 0.04 12.09 -31.93
CA GLU A 22 -0.71 12.37 -30.70
C GLU A 22 0.22 12.91 -29.60
N ASN A 23 -0.19 14.00 -28.96
CA ASN A 23 0.58 14.66 -27.90
C ASN A 23 0.11 14.18 -26.52
N PHE A 24 1.04 13.68 -25.73
CA PHE A 24 0.86 13.26 -24.36
C PHE A 24 1.64 14.20 -23.44
N GLY A 25 1.05 14.58 -22.32
CA GLY A 25 1.63 15.62 -21.47
C GLY A 25 1.33 15.41 -20.00
N PHE A 26 2.32 15.63 -19.15
CA PHE A 26 2.13 15.64 -17.71
C PHE A 26 3.03 16.69 -17.07
N SER A 27 2.55 17.35 -16.01
CA SER A 27 3.35 18.31 -15.25
C SER A 27 3.42 17.93 -13.77
N VAL A 28 4.58 18.07 -13.16
CA VAL A 28 4.81 17.82 -11.72
C VAL A 28 5.36 19.11 -11.08
N GLY A 29 4.72 19.59 -10.02
CA GLY A 29 5.18 20.72 -9.20
C GLY A 29 4.43 20.75 -7.86
N PRO A 30 4.78 21.64 -6.92
CA PRO A 30 3.96 21.91 -5.75
C PRO A 30 2.65 22.52 -6.26
N MET A 31 1.58 21.70 -6.27
CA MET A 31 0.25 21.99 -6.82
C MET A 31 0.13 21.76 -8.35
N GLY A 32 0.01 20.51 -8.81
CA GLY A 32 0.05 20.14 -10.23
C GLY A 32 -1.14 20.62 -11.09
N LEU A 33 -0.87 20.95 -12.36
CA LEU A 33 -1.90 21.26 -13.35
C LEU A 33 -2.84 20.07 -13.56
N SER A 34 -4.12 20.34 -13.86
CA SER A 34 -5.04 19.29 -14.28
C SER A 34 -4.55 18.62 -15.57
N ARG A 35 -4.86 17.34 -15.74
CA ARG A 35 -4.41 16.50 -16.87
C ARG A 35 -4.63 17.17 -18.24
N ARG A 36 -5.81 17.75 -18.47
CA ARG A 36 -6.15 18.40 -19.74
C ARG A 36 -5.32 19.67 -20.00
N TYR A 37 -4.95 20.41 -18.96
CA TYR A 37 -4.06 21.56 -19.11
C TYR A 37 -2.62 21.14 -19.29
N ALA A 38 -2.18 20.06 -18.64
CA ALA A 38 -0.87 19.48 -18.90
C ALA A 38 -0.76 18.97 -20.35
N GLU A 39 -1.78 18.29 -20.88
CA GLU A 39 -1.85 17.85 -22.28
C GLU A 39 -1.88 19.03 -23.26
N LYS A 40 -2.67 20.08 -22.99
CA LYS A 40 -2.74 21.28 -23.83
C LYS A 40 -1.44 22.07 -23.81
N LEU A 41 -0.88 22.32 -22.62
CA LEU A 41 0.42 22.96 -22.44
C LEU A 41 1.51 22.15 -23.14
N ALA A 42 1.49 20.83 -23.00
CA ALA A 42 2.46 19.96 -23.67
C ALA A 42 2.36 20.06 -25.19
N SER A 43 1.15 20.08 -25.75
CA SER A 43 0.92 20.26 -27.18
C SER A 43 1.39 21.62 -27.69
N GLU A 44 1.08 22.71 -26.97
CA GLU A 44 1.46 24.07 -27.37
C GLU A 44 2.99 24.28 -27.25
N VAL A 45 3.64 23.61 -26.28
CA VAL A 45 5.11 23.61 -26.14
C VAL A 45 5.77 22.73 -27.21
N ALA A 46 5.21 21.55 -27.52
CA ALA A 46 5.69 20.69 -28.60
C ALA A 46 5.72 21.42 -29.94
N GLU A 47 4.64 22.16 -30.26
CA GLU A 47 4.55 22.96 -31.48
C GLU A 47 5.63 24.05 -31.52
N ALA A 48 5.85 24.74 -30.39
CA ALA A 48 6.89 25.76 -30.28
C ALA A 48 8.30 25.19 -30.51
N ILE A 49 8.59 24.01 -29.95
CA ILE A 49 9.88 23.32 -30.11
C ILE A 49 10.05 22.80 -31.54
N HIS A 50 9.01 22.21 -32.12
CA HIS A 50 9.04 21.71 -33.49
C HIS A 50 9.33 22.83 -34.50
N MET A 51 8.73 24.01 -34.30
CA MET A 51 9.04 25.20 -35.11
C MET A 51 10.52 25.59 -35.00
N LEU A 52 11.13 25.54 -33.81
CA LEU A 52 12.56 25.82 -33.62
C LEU A 52 13.44 24.81 -34.37
N ASN A 53 13.16 23.53 -34.16
CA ASN A 53 13.96 22.44 -34.70
C ASN A 53 13.91 22.43 -36.22
N ASN A 54 12.75 22.71 -36.84
CA ASN A 54 12.65 22.86 -38.29
C ASN A 54 13.49 24.03 -38.80
N LEU A 55 13.44 25.20 -38.13
CA LEU A 55 14.26 26.36 -38.51
C LEU A 55 15.77 26.08 -38.39
N LEU A 56 16.20 25.46 -37.29
CA LEU A 56 17.61 25.08 -37.08
C LEU A 56 18.08 24.01 -38.07
N LEU A 57 17.22 23.05 -38.41
CA LEU A 57 17.53 21.98 -39.34
C LEU A 57 17.66 22.52 -40.77
N GLU A 58 16.71 23.35 -41.22
CA GLU A 58 16.72 23.97 -42.55
C GLU A 58 17.92 24.90 -42.77
N GLU A 59 18.29 25.69 -41.75
CA GLU A 59 19.30 26.76 -41.89
C GLU A 59 20.73 26.35 -41.50
N SER A 60 20.88 25.29 -40.70
CA SER A 60 22.19 24.86 -40.16
C SER A 60 22.44 23.36 -40.14
N GLY A 61 21.46 22.51 -40.48
CA GLY A 61 21.62 21.06 -40.43
C GLY A 61 21.86 20.53 -39.01
N VAL A 62 21.39 21.26 -38.00
CA VAL A 62 21.52 20.89 -36.59
C VAL A 62 20.15 20.86 -35.91
N LYS A 63 20.03 20.05 -34.87
CA LYS A 63 18.84 19.97 -34.02
C LYS A 63 19.20 20.44 -32.62
N LEU A 64 18.23 21.04 -31.91
CA LEU A 64 18.38 21.34 -30.50
C LEU A 64 18.24 20.03 -29.72
N ASP A 65 19.17 19.77 -28.79
CA ASP A 65 19.08 18.66 -27.81
C ASP A 65 18.81 19.21 -26.39
N TYR A 66 19.37 20.40 -26.09
CA TYR A 66 19.28 21.02 -24.77
C TYR A 66 19.38 22.54 -24.85
N ALA A 67 18.58 23.23 -24.05
CA ALA A 67 18.69 24.66 -23.79
C ALA A 67 18.56 24.99 -22.30
N GLU A 68 19.48 25.78 -21.77
CA GLU A 68 19.42 26.36 -20.43
C GLU A 68 19.17 27.86 -20.56
N PHE A 69 18.17 28.36 -19.85
CA PHE A 69 17.82 29.77 -19.78
C PHE A 69 17.95 30.27 -18.34
N GLU A 70 18.56 31.43 -18.18
CA GLU A 70 18.53 32.23 -16.97
C GLU A 70 17.20 32.99 -16.86
N LEU A 71 16.58 32.91 -15.68
CA LEU A 71 15.37 33.63 -15.33
C LEU A 71 15.74 34.77 -14.37
N LEU A 72 15.63 36.00 -14.85
CA LEU A 72 15.87 37.21 -14.06
C LEU A 72 14.55 37.80 -13.60
N SER A 73 14.22 37.60 -12.34
CA SER A 73 13.07 38.26 -11.71
C SER A 73 13.48 39.59 -11.06
N ARG A 74 12.59 40.59 -11.14
CA ARG A 74 12.66 41.80 -10.30
C ARG A 74 11.94 41.62 -8.96
N GLU A 75 11.12 40.58 -8.83
CA GLU A 75 10.33 40.29 -7.64
C GLU A 75 11.19 39.60 -6.57
N ARG A 76 10.95 39.91 -5.29
CA ARG A 76 11.60 39.24 -4.14
C ARG A 76 10.81 37.97 -3.78
N GLY A 77 11.44 36.81 -3.85
CA GLY A 77 10.83 35.52 -3.45
C GLY A 77 11.64 34.31 -3.90
N ASN A 78 11.25 33.11 -3.47
CA ASN A 78 11.80 31.85 -3.97
C ASN A 78 11.18 31.53 -5.34
N LEU A 79 11.57 32.26 -6.38
CA LEU A 79 11.22 31.94 -7.77
C LEU A 79 12.31 31.05 -8.39
N PRO A 80 12.00 30.30 -9.45
CA PRO A 80 13.02 29.64 -10.27
C PRO A 80 14.03 30.65 -10.84
N GLU A 81 15.32 30.31 -10.75
CA GLU A 81 16.44 31.05 -11.34
C GLU A 81 16.79 30.57 -12.76
N ALA A 82 16.33 29.37 -13.16
CA ALA A 82 16.58 28.81 -14.49
C ALA A 82 15.37 28.07 -15.06
N MET A 83 15.30 28.04 -16.39
CA MET A 83 14.46 27.14 -17.15
C MET A 83 15.35 26.25 -18.02
N VAL A 84 15.17 24.95 -17.92
CA VAL A 84 15.88 23.97 -18.73
C VAL A 84 14.88 23.32 -19.69
N LEU A 85 15.27 23.22 -20.96
CA LEU A 85 14.55 22.51 -22.00
C LEU A 85 15.46 21.40 -22.53
N VAL A 86 15.00 20.16 -22.48
CA VAL A 86 15.65 18.99 -23.09
C VAL A 86 14.73 18.50 -24.18
N THR A 87 15.27 18.17 -25.34
CA THR A 87 14.52 17.60 -26.46
C THR A 87 14.99 16.17 -26.71
N GLY A 88 14.04 15.26 -26.94
CA GLY A 88 14.33 13.85 -27.19
C GLY A 88 14.82 13.62 -28.62
N GLY A 89 15.66 12.59 -28.81
CA GLY A 89 16.28 12.23 -30.09
C GLY A 89 15.37 11.48 -31.08
N GLY A 90 14.05 11.52 -30.92
CA GLY A 90 13.10 10.92 -31.87
C GLY A 90 13.20 11.53 -33.28
N GLU A 91 12.82 10.77 -34.31
CA GLU A 91 12.91 11.22 -35.73
C GLU A 91 12.22 12.58 -35.98
N ASP A 92 11.12 12.85 -35.25
CA ASP A 92 10.30 14.07 -35.38
C ASP A 92 10.68 15.22 -34.43
N GLY A 93 11.55 15.00 -33.44
CA GLY A 93 12.08 16.04 -32.54
C GLY A 93 11.05 16.81 -31.70
N THR A 94 9.90 16.19 -31.41
CA THR A 94 8.74 16.78 -30.70
C THR A 94 8.65 16.38 -29.23
N ASP A 95 9.50 15.47 -28.77
CA ASP A 95 9.58 15.04 -27.38
C ASP A 95 10.43 16.02 -26.57
N PHE A 96 9.97 16.37 -25.37
CA PHE A 96 10.69 17.32 -24.55
C PHE A 96 10.42 17.20 -23.05
N ILE A 97 11.38 17.71 -22.29
CA ILE A 97 11.28 17.91 -20.86
C ILE A 97 11.62 19.38 -20.59
N VAL A 98 10.68 20.13 -20.02
CA VAL A 98 10.88 21.48 -19.49
C VAL A 98 10.92 21.42 -17.97
N LEU A 99 11.95 22.01 -17.37
CA LEU A 99 12.16 22.07 -15.92
C LEU A 99 12.37 23.52 -15.48
N LEU A 100 11.70 23.95 -14.41
CA LEU A 100 11.99 25.21 -13.72
C LEU A 100 12.78 24.93 -12.44
N GLU A 101 13.95 25.55 -12.33
CA GLU A 101 14.90 25.28 -11.25
C GLU A 101 15.17 26.53 -10.41
N HIS A 102 15.35 26.36 -9.09
CA HIS A 102 15.69 27.46 -8.18
C HIS A 102 17.15 27.93 -8.24
N GLU A 103 18.09 27.17 -8.82
CA GLU A 103 19.49 27.59 -8.92
C GLU A 103 20.07 27.34 -10.32
N LYS A 104 20.85 28.31 -10.80
CA LYS A 104 21.85 28.23 -11.89
C LYS A 104 22.62 26.90 -12.00
N GLY A 105 22.40 26.07 -13.02
CA GLY A 105 23.34 25.02 -13.44
C GLY A 105 23.31 23.73 -12.61
N LEU A 106 22.14 23.32 -12.11
CA LEU A 106 22.00 22.08 -11.35
C LEU A 106 21.78 20.83 -12.22
N VAL A 107 21.26 20.97 -13.45
CA VAL A 107 20.98 19.83 -14.36
C VAL A 107 22.22 19.29 -15.06
N ASP A 108 22.36 17.97 -15.08
CA ASP A 108 23.24 17.24 -16.00
C ASP A 108 22.54 17.03 -17.36
N ALA A 109 22.89 17.85 -18.35
CA ALA A 109 22.24 17.83 -19.67
C ALA A 109 22.28 16.44 -20.34
N PHE A 110 23.41 15.74 -20.30
CA PHE A 110 23.58 14.45 -20.99
C PHE A 110 22.72 13.36 -20.36
N ARG A 111 22.71 13.30 -19.03
CA ARG A 111 21.89 12.32 -18.32
C ARG A 111 20.39 12.56 -18.54
N PHE A 112 19.96 13.81 -18.62
CA PHE A 112 18.56 14.12 -18.92
C PHE A 112 18.19 13.85 -20.38
N ILE A 113 19.13 14.02 -21.31
CA ILE A 113 18.95 13.56 -22.70
C ILE A 113 18.81 12.04 -22.74
N ASP A 114 19.64 11.29 -22.01
CA ASP A 114 19.53 9.82 -21.92
C ASP A 114 18.17 9.39 -21.34
N VAL A 115 17.72 10.06 -20.29
CA VAL A 115 16.40 9.82 -19.67
C VAL A 115 15.27 10.17 -20.65
N ALA A 116 15.37 11.29 -21.38
CA ALA A 116 14.39 11.66 -22.40
C ALA A 116 14.35 10.64 -23.55
N ASN A 117 15.50 10.11 -23.97
CA ASN A 117 15.58 9.07 -25.00
C ASN A 117 15.01 7.73 -24.50
N GLU A 118 15.34 7.33 -23.26
CA GLU A 118 14.77 6.14 -22.62
C GLU A 118 13.23 6.22 -22.56
N LEU A 119 12.68 7.40 -22.22
CA LEU A 119 11.24 7.61 -22.25
C LEU A 119 10.64 7.27 -23.61
N VAL A 120 11.21 7.86 -24.66
CA VAL A 120 10.71 7.73 -26.03
C VAL A 120 10.76 6.28 -26.49
N GLU A 121 11.87 5.58 -26.21
CA GLU A 121 11.99 4.14 -26.51
C GLU A 121 10.95 3.32 -25.77
N LYS A 122 10.79 3.54 -24.45
CA LYS A 122 9.81 2.81 -23.65
C LYS A 122 8.38 3.11 -24.05
N LEU A 123 8.07 4.34 -24.44
CA LEU A 123 6.76 4.72 -24.92
C LEU A 123 6.42 4.04 -26.25
N LYS A 124 7.40 3.92 -27.16
CA LYS A 124 7.25 3.13 -28.39
C LYS A 124 7.01 1.66 -28.09
N ASP A 125 7.73 1.08 -27.13
CA ASP A 125 7.52 -0.31 -26.68
C ASP A 125 6.11 -0.51 -26.12
N VAL A 126 5.62 0.42 -25.29
CA VAL A 126 4.28 0.37 -24.70
C VAL A 126 3.21 0.56 -25.78
N ALA A 127 3.37 1.50 -26.70
CA ALA A 127 2.46 1.69 -27.83
C ALA A 127 2.38 0.43 -28.70
N PHE A 128 3.52 -0.20 -28.97
CA PHE A 128 3.57 -1.48 -29.68
C PHE A 128 2.85 -2.58 -28.90
N ALA A 129 3.06 -2.67 -27.58
CA ALA A 129 2.38 -3.64 -26.72
C ALA A 129 0.86 -3.42 -26.68
N CYS A 130 0.39 -2.17 -26.63
CA CYS A 130 -1.03 -1.83 -26.72
C CYS A 130 -1.64 -2.32 -28.03
N LYS A 131 -0.98 -2.01 -29.16
CA LYS A 131 -1.40 -2.46 -30.51
C LYS A 131 -1.42 -3.99 -30.62
N ALA A 132 -0.39 -4.67 -30.11
CA ALA A 132 -0.30 -6.14 -30.11
C ALA A 132 -1.35 -6.82 -29.22
N SER A 133 -1.74 -6.17 -28.11
CA SER A 133 -2.76 -6.64 -27.18
C SER A 133 -4.20 -6.36 -27.65
N GLY A 134 -4.37 -5.64 -28.76
CA GLY A 134 -5.67 -5.31 -29.33
C GLY A 134 -6.36 -4.09 -28.73
N LEU A 135 -5.69 -3.34 -27.82
CA LEU A 135 -6.16 -2.04 -27.33
C LEU A 135 -6.14 -1.04 -28.50
N ARG A 136 -7.21 -0.25 -28.67
CA ARG A 136 -7.32 0.75 -29.74
C ARG A 136 -8.03 2.02 -29.27
N GLY A 137 -7.64 3.15 -29.83
CA GLY A 137 -8.34 4.42 -29.60
C GLY A 137 -8.13 4.93 -28.16
N GLU A 138 -9.22 5.22 -27.44
CA GLU A 138 -9.17 5.81 -26.09
C GLU A 138 -8.43 4.93 -25.06
N GLU A 139 -8.54 3.60 -25.15
CA GLU A 139 -7.88 2.69 -24.21
C GLU A 139 -6.35 2.70 -24.36
N GLU A 140 -5.87 2.77 -25.61
CA GLU A 140 -4.44 2.92 -25.94
C GLU A 140 -3.92 4.26 -25.40
N LYS A 141 -4.67 5.35 -25.61
CA LYS A 141 -4.31 6.68 -25.10
C LYS A 141 -4.24 6.72 -23.59
N GLU A 142 -5.19 6.08 -22.88
CA GLU A 142 -5.19 6.07 -21.42
C GLU A 142 -3.96 5.35 -20.85
N VAL A 143 -3.54 4.24 -21.47
CA VAL A 143 -2.34 3.50 -21.06
C VAL A 143 -1.07 4.33 -21.31
N LEU A 144 -0.94 4.91 -22.49
CA LEU A 144 0.22 5.77 -22.85
C LEU A 144 0.30 6.99 -21.93
N GLN A 145 -0.83 7.63 -21.64
CA GLN A 145 -0.88 8.78 -20.74
C GLN A 145 -0.51 8.42 -19.29
N LYS A 146 -0.97 7.27 -18.78
CA LYS A 146 -0.55 6.77 -17.44
C LYS A 146 0.95 6.47 -17.40
N PHE A 147 1.52 6.00 -18.51
CA PHE A 147 2.96 5.78 -18.62
C PHE A 147 3.73 7.10 -18.55
N VAL A 148 3.33 8.09 -19.35
CA VAL A 148 3.90 9.46 -19.35
C VAL A 148 3.82 10.07 -17.95
N GLU A 149 2.68 9.94 -17.27
CA GLU A 149 2.51 10.42 -15.90
C GLU A 149 3.49 9.76 -14.92
N ARG A 150 3.57 8.42 -14.91
CA ARG A 150 4.50 7.69 -14.02
C ARG A 150 5.94 8.05 -14.31
N PHE A 151 6.30 8.15 -15.58
CA PHE A 151 7.64 8.51 -15.99
C PHE A 151 7.99 9.94 -15.57
N THR A 152 7.10 10.90 -15.79
CA THR A 152 7.33 12.29 -15.39
C THR A 152 7.52 12.41 -13.87
N ARG A 153 6.73 11.67 -13.08
CA ARG A 153 6.93 11.58 -11.61
C ARG A 153 8.27 10.96 -11.25
N LYS A 154 8.74 9.95 -11.99
CA LYS A 154 10.06 9.33 -11.83
C LYS A 154 11.17 10.34 -12.15
N VAL A 155 11.14 11.00 -13.30
CA VAL A 155 12.13 12.03 -13.70
C VAL A 155 12.16 13.17 -12.70
N TYR A 156 11.01 13.66 -12.27
CA TYR A 156 10.92 14.68 -11.22
C TYR A 156 11.51 14.17 -9.89
N SER A 157 11.22 12.94 -9.50
CA SER A 157 11.82 12.31 -8.31
C SER A 157 13.33 12.13 -8.44
N GLU A 158 13.83 11.90 -9.65
CA GLU A 158 15.26 11.76 -9.92
C GLU A 158 15.95 13.12 -9.90
N ALA A 159 15.42 14.11 -10.62
CA ALA A 159 15.86 15.52 -10.60
C ALA A 159 15.94 16.09 -9.17
N SER A 160 15.01 15.70 -8.29
CA SER A 160 14.96 16.16 -6.91
C SER A 160 15.96 15.47 -5.96
N GLN A 161 16.55 14.32 -6.35
CA GLN A 161 17.52 13.60 -5.51
C GLN A 161 18.92 14.21 -5.55
N LYS A 162 19.59 14.24 -4.38
CA LYS A 162 20.93 14.82 -4.16
C LYS A 162 22.05 14.25 -5.06
N LYS A 163 21.85 13.06 -5.65
CA LYS A 163 22.78 12.43 -6.62
C LYS A 163 22.81 13.11 -8.00
N TYR A 164 21.83 13.96 -8.32
CA TYR A 164 21.80 14.79 -9.54
C TYR A 164 22.33 16.21 -9.29
N ARG A 165 22.56 16.59 -8.03
CA ARG A 165 23.05 17.92 -7.59
C ARG A 165 24.53 17.91 -7.23
N GLU A 166 25.25 16.93 -7.76
CA GLU A 166 26.69 16.96 -7.63
C GLU A 166 27.20 18.08 -8.55
N LYS A 167 28.09 18.91 -8.00
CA LYS A 167 28.68 20.13 -8.54
C LYS A 167 29.50 19.92 -9.84
N TYR A 168 29.20 18.85 -10.58
CA TYR A 168 29.90 18.32 -11.73
C TYR A 168 29.57 19.05 -13.03
N SER A 169 28.37 19.63 -13.20
CA SER A 169 27.97 20.33 -14.44
C SER A 169 28.83 21.57 -14.76
N ARG A 170 29.25 22.32 -13.73
CA ARG A 170 30.20 23.46 -13.88
C ARG A 170 31.60 23.02 -14.32
N ASP A 171 32.05 21.85 -13.88
CA ASP A 171 33.36 21.30 -14.23
C ASP A 171 33.33 20.48 -15.54
N PHE A 172 32.19 19.89 -15.93
CA PHE A 172 32.09 19.02 -17.11
C PHE A 172 31.89 19.77 -18.43
N LEU A 173 31.06 20.83 -18.46
CA LEU A 173 31.02 21.75 -19.61
C LEU A 173 32.30 22.59 -19.70
N GLY A 174 32.97 22.84 -18.55
CA GLY A 174 34.34 23.33 -18.50
C GLY A 174 35.36 22.32 -19.06
N HIS A 175 35.16 21.02 -18.83
CA HIS A 175 35.97 19.93 -19.41
C HIS A 175 35.71 19.69 -20.89
N LEU A 176 34.54 20.06 -21.42
CA LEU A 176 34.27 20.09 -22.85
C LEU A 176 35.04 21.21 -23.58
N ASN A 177 35.77 22.06 -22.82
CA ASN A 177 36.87 22.91 -23.27
C ASN A 177 36.70 23.33 -24.73
N ILE A 178 35.76 24.26 -25.00
CA ILE A 178 35.71 24.94 -26.29
C ILE A 178 37.03 25.72 -26.37
N THR A 179 38.07 25.04 -26.87
CA THR A 179 39.44 25.54 -27.01
C THR A 179 39.57 26.44 -28.22
N SER A 180 38.60 26.34 -29.14
CA SER A 180 38.42 27.23 -30.27
C SER A 180 36.96 27.21 -30.71
N GLY A 181 36.47 28.37 -31.16
CA GLY A 181 35.08 28.54 -31.57
C GLY A 181 34.82 29.87 -32.28
N LEU A 182 33.58 30.06 -32.72
CA LEU A 182 33.08 31.31 -33.32
C LEU A 182 32.49 32.19 -32.21
N ASN A 183 33.07 33.36 -32.01
CA ASN A 183 32.60 34.41 -31.10
C ASN A 183 31.74 35.43 -31.83
N ILE A 184 30.54 35.67 -31.32
CA ILE A 184 29.54 36.57 -31.88
C ILE A 184 29.20 37.58 -30.81
N GLU A 185 29.37 38.86 -31.12
CA GLU A 185 29.03 39.98 -30.23
C GLU A 185 27.90 40.80 -30.84
N GLY A 186 26.99 41.28 -30.00
CA GLY A 186 25.82 42.00 -30.44
C GLY A 186 25.16 42.83 -29.35
N ARG A 187 24.09 43.54 -29.75
CA ARG A 187 23.29 44.38 -28.86
C ARG A 187 21.99 43.70 -28.48
N ILE A 188 21.45 44.13 -27.35
CA ILE A 188 20.18 43.69 -26.81
C ILE A 188 19.24 44.87 -26.68
N GLU A 189 18.00 44.67 -27.10
CA GLU A 189 16.87 45.54 -26.81
C GLU A 189 15.83 44.73 -26.04
N ILE A 190 15.39 45.24 -24.88
CA ILE A 190 14.38 44.58 -24.06
C ILE A 190 13.06 45.34 -24.21
N ASP A 191 12.05 44.67 -24.74
CA ASP A 191 10.70 45.20 -24.80
C ASP A 191 9.90 44.72 -23.58
N TYR A 192 9.75 45.63 -22.62
CA TYR A 192 8.96 45.45 -21.40
C TYR A 192 7.45 45.64 -21.62
N GLY A 193 7.00 46.03 -22.82
CA GLY A 193 5.59 46.15 -23.20
C GLY A 193 4.91 44.80 -23.46
N ILE A 194 5.70 43.72 -23.57
CA ILE A 194 5.24 42.35 -23.76
C ILE A 194 5.56 41.54 -22.49
N LYS A 195 4.66 40.65 -22.06
CA LYS A 195 4.81 39.84 -20.84
C LYS A 195 4.78 38.33 -21.18
N PRO A 196 5.80 37.52 -20.80
CA PRO A 196 7.09 37.94 -20.23
C PRO A 196 7.89 38.91 -21.14
N PRO A 197 8.77 39.75 -20.58
CA PRO A 197 9.60 40.69 -21.35
C PRO A 197 10.31 40.03 -22.52
N MET A 198 10.29 40.69 -23.69
CA MET A 198 10.94 40.19 -24.90
C MET A 198 12.38 40.69 -24.97
N LEU A 199 13.33 39.77 -25.16
CA LEU A 199 14.72 40.10 -25.43
C LEU A 199 14.99 39.94 -26.92
N ASN A 200 15.23 41.07 -27.60
CA ASN A 200 15.65 41.12 -28.99
C ASN A 200 17.15 41.29 -29.04
N SER A 201 17.82 40.41 -29.80
CA SER A 201 19.26 40.47 -29.98
C SER A 201 19.59 40.78 -31.44
N ARG A 202 20.66 41.55 -31.65
CA ARG A 202 21.17 41.88 -32.98
C ARG A 202 22.67 41.67 -33.03
N ILE A 203 23.12 40.93 -34.04
CA ILE A 203 24.54 40.65 -34.25
C ILE A 203 25.24 41.87 -34.85
N ASP A 204 26.30 42.32 -34.18
CA ASP A 204 27.15 43.44 -34.62
C ASP A 204 28.48 42.96 -35.20
N ARG A 205 29.08 41.93 -34.59
CA ARG A 205 30.43 41.47 -34.92
C ARG A 205 30.57 39.95 -34.77
N MET A 206 31.38 39.36 -35.65
CA MET A 206 31.82 37.97 -35.58
C MET A 206 33.36 37.93 -35.55
N SER A 207 33.92 37.03 -34.76
CA SER A 207 35.37 36.83 -34.61
C SER A 207 35.65 35.38 -34.22
N PHE A 208 36.86 34.89 -34.49
CA PHE A 208 37.31 33.57 -34.06
C PHE A 208 38.23 33.70 -32.85
N GLU A 209 38.25 32.69 -31.97
CA GLU A 209 39.30 32.59 -30.94
C GLU A 209 40.68 32.36 -31.55
N GLU A 210 41.74 32.84 -30.88
CA GLU A 210 43.12 33.00 -31.41
C GLU A 210 43.84 31.71 -31.89
N HIS A 211 43.20 30.54 -31.83
CA HIS A 211 43.76 29.24 -32.27
C HIS A 211 42.84 28.43 -33.21
N ALA A 212 41.67 28.95 -33.61
CA ALA A 212 40.69 28.24 -34.44
C ALA A 212 41.11 28.08 -35.92
N SER A 213 42.07 28.87 -36.39
CA SER A 213 42.41 29.02 -37.82
C SER A 213 43.23 27.88 -38.41
N ASP A 214 43.82 27.01 -37.58
CA ASP A 214 44.87 26.10 -38.02
C ASP A 214 44.34 24.70 -38.42
N ASN A 215 43.05 24.42 -38.17
CA ASN A 215 42.40 23.16 -38.54
C ASN A 215 41.25 23.40 -39.55
N LEU A 216 41.53 23.12 -40.82
CA LEU A 216 40.61 23.30 -41.95
C LEU A 216 39.37 22.40 -41.87
N GLU A 217 39.46 21.28 -41.15
CA GLU A 217 38.35 20.35 -40.93
C GLU A 217 37.39 20.87 -39.85
N PHE A 218 37.94 21.51 -38.81
CA PHE A 218 37.18 22.22 -37.79
C PHE A 218 36.34 23.37 -38.41
N LEU A 219 36.94 24.22 -39.25
CA LEU A 219 36.22 25.32 -39.91
C LEU A 219 35.04 24.86 -40.79
N LYS A 220 35.18 23.68 -41.45
CA LYS A 220 34.11 23.10 -42.28
C LYS A 220 32.93 22.55 -41.47
N SER A 221 33.14 22.35 -40.17
CA SER A 221 32.16 21.81 -39.24
C SER A 221 31.57 22.85 -38.31
N LEU A 222 31.74 24.15 -38.59
CA LEU A 222 31.15 25.23 -37.78
C LEU A 222 29.81 25.68 -38.34
N ILE A 223 28.93 26.15 -37.45
CA ILE A 223 27.70 26.86 -37.80
C ILE A 223 28.07 28.33 -38.05
N PHE A 224 28.08 28.77 -39.31
CA PHE A 224 28.43 30.15 -39.68
C PHE A 224 27.43 30.81 -40.64
N THR A 225 26.32 30.15 -40.98
CA THR A 225 25.28 30.75 -41.81
C THR A 225 24.64 31.91 -41.05
N LYS A 226 24.58 33.09 -41.67
CA LYS A 226 24.07 34.30 -41.03
C LYS A 226 22.68 34.08 -40.44
N THR A 227 21.80 33.37 -41.15
CA THR A 227 20.45 33.01 -40.68
C THR A 227 20.51 32.15 -39.42
N ALA A 228 21.30 31.08 -39.40
CA ALA A 228 21.41 30.24 -38.20
C ALA A 228 21.98 31.00 -37.00
N LEU A 229 22.92 31.92 -37.23
CA LEU A 229 23.44 32.78 -36.17
C LEU A 229 22.37 33.75 -35.63
N GLU A 230 21.51 34.29 -36.51
CA GLU A 230 20.37 35.12 -36.12
C GLU A 230 19.32 34.30 -35.35
N VAL A 231 19.03 33.07 -35.78
CA VAL A 231 18.12 32.12 -35.08
C VAL A 231 18.67 31.80 -33.68
N LEU A 232 19.95 31.46 -33.57
CA LEU A 232 20.60 31.16 -32.28
C LEU A 232 20.66 32.40 -31.37
N ALA A 233 20.90 33.58 -31.92
CA ALA A 233 20.96 34.81 -31.12
C ALA A 233 19.57 35.24 -30.63
N GLY A 234 18.54 35.17 -31.47
CA GLY A 234 17.22 35.80 -31.23
C GLY A 234 16.08 34.80 -31.01
N ASP A 235 15.86 33.91 -31.97
CA ASP A 235 14.66 33.06 -32.01
C ASP A 235 14.61 32.00 -30.90
N VAL A 236 15.77 31.52 -30.45
CA VAL A 236 15.87 30.67 -29.25
C VAL A 236 15.28 31.37 -28.02
N THR A 237 15.51 32.68 -27.87
CA THR A 237 14.95 33.47 -26.76
C THR A 237 13.44 33.67 -26.91
N LEU A 238 12.95 33.85 -28.15
CA LEU A 238 11.52 33.97 -28.44
C LEU A 238 10.75 32.71 -28.02
N ILE A 239 11.33 31.54 -28.25
CA ILE A 239 10.70 30.26 -27.93
C ILE A 239 10.76 29.98 -26.44
N GLY A 240 11.89 30.25 -25.78
CA GLY A 240 11.96 30.22 -24.32
C GLY A 240 10.90 31.13 -23.69
N ARG A 241 10.73 32.36 -24.19
CA ARG A 241 9.66 33.28 -23.76
C ARG A 241 8.27 32.73 -24.08
N ARG A 242 8.06 32.13 -25.25
CA ARG A 242 6.77 31.54 -25.63
C ARG A 242 6.40 30.41 -24.69
N ILE A 243 7.33 29.50 -24.39
CA ILE A 243 7.15 28.42 -23.41
C ILE A 243 6.82 29.01 -22.03
N LEU A 244 7.58 30.00 -21.56
CA LEU A 244 7.32 30.66 -20.28
C LEU A 244 5.97 31.40 -20.25
N SER A 245 5.56 31.98 -21.38
CA SER A 245 4.23 32.60 -21.55
C SER A 245 3.11 31.58 -21.51
N LEU A 246 3.28 30.43 -22.14
CA LEU A 246 2.31 29.33 -22.10
C LEU A 246 2.19 28.79 -20.68
N ILE A 247 3.31 28.65 -19.96
CA ILE A 247 3.31 28.30 -18.54
C ILE A 247 2.55 29.38 -17.74
N ASN A 248 2.77 30.67 -18.04
CA ASN A 248 2.11 31.78 -17.36
C ASN A 248 0.59 31.86 -17.52
N GLU A 249 0.05 31.41 -18.66
CA GLU A 249 -1.40 31.38 -18.86
C GLU A 249 -2.12 30.49 -17.83
N TYR A 250 -1.40 29.57 -17.17
CA TYR A 250 -1.92 28.64 -16.19
C TYR A 250 -1.39 28.91 -14.77
N THR A 251 -1.05 30.18 -14.48
CA THR A 251 -0.46 30.61 -13.21
C THR A 251 -1.20 31.79 -12.55
N ILE A 252 -1.24 31.83 -11.21
CA ILE A 252 -1.66 32.91 -10.32
C ILE A 252 -0.45 33.68 -9.74
N ASN A 253 -0.50 35.01 -9.77
CA ASN A 253 0.46 35.89 -9.07
C ASN A 253 0.08 36.06 -7.59
N GLU A 254 1.00 36.50 -6.71
CA GLU A 254 0.71 36.80 -5.30
C GLU A 254 -0.43 37.82 -5.12
N VAL A 255 -0.52 38.84 -5.98
CA VAL A 255 -1.62 39.82 -5.96
C VAL A 255 -2.95 39.14 -6.32
N GLU A 256 -2.95 38.27 -7.33
CA GLU A 256 -4.14 37.51 -7.74
C GLU A 256 -4.59 36.55 -6.65
N GLU A 257 -3.65 35.88 -5.97
CA GLU A 257 -3.90 34.96 -4.86
C GLU A 257 -4.49 35.71 -3.65
N GLU A 258 -3.90 36.85 -3.27
CA GLU A 258 -4.39 37.67 -2.16
C GLU A 258 -5.79 38.21 -2.48
N VAL A 259 -6.00 38.77 -3.68
CA VAL A 259 -7.33 39.22 -4.11
C VAL A 259 -8.34 38.08 -4.07
N THR A 260 -8.02 36.92 -4.64
CA THR A 260 -8.91 35.75 -4.66
C THR A 260 -9.24 35.27 -3.24
N THR A 261 -8.23 35.22 -2.37
CA THR A 261 -8.36 34.79 -0.97
C THR A 261 -9.23 35.76 -0.17
N ARG A 262 -9.02 37.06 -0.33
CA ARG A 262 -9.81 38.10 0.34
C ARG A 262 -11.26 38.11 -0.14
N LEU A 263 -11.48 37.96 -1.44
CA LEU A 263 -12.84 37.84 -1.98
C LEU A 263 -13.54 36.58 -1.46
N ALA A 264 -12.83 35.46 -1.32
CA ALA A 264 -13.38 34.25 -0.70
C ALA A 264 -13.74 34.46 0.77
N GLU A 265 -12.85 35.06 1.58
CA GLU A 265 -13.14 35.35 2.99
C GLU A 265 -14.39 36.22 3.14
N VAL A 266 -14.52 37.27 2.32
CA VAL A 266 -15.68 38.15 2.35
C VAL A 266 -16.95 37.42 1.88
N PHE A 267 -16.87 36.62 0.82
CA PHE A 267 -18.00 35.83 0.34
C PHE A 267 -18.48 34.81 1.39
N TRP A 268 -17.57 34.06 2.00
CA TRP A 268 -17.91 33.08 3.05
C TRP A 268 -18.46 33.74 4.32
N SER A 269 -18.05 34.97 4.65
CA SER A 269 -18.65 35.71 5.76
C SER A 269 -20.10 36.16 5.50
N ARG A 270 -20.49 36.22 4.22
CA ARG A 270 -21.82 36.65 3.75
C ARG A 270 -22.81 35.49 3.64
N VAL A 271 -22.32 34.30 3.30
CA VAL A 271 -23.11 33.06 3.30
C VAL A 271 -23.21 32.52 4.73
N LYS A 272 -24.43 32.36 5.27
CA LYS A 272 -24.63 31.83 6.63
C LYS A 272 -24.21 30.35 6.70
N PRO A 273 -23.69 29.86 7.84
CA PRO A 273 -23.28 28.45 8.01
C PRO A 273 -24.45 27.47 8.10
N ASP A 274 -25.70 27.93 8.13
CA ASP A 274 -26.87 27.06 8.15
C ASP A 274 -27.09 26.36 6.79
N LEU A 275 -28.03 25.41 6.74
CA LEU A 275 -28.38 24.72 5.50
C LEU A 275 -29.02 25.73 4.51
N VAL A 276 -28.28 26.14 3.48
CA VAL A 276 -28.76 27.08 2.45
C VAL A 276 -28.99 26.34 1.15
N LYS A 277 -30.01 26.72 0.38
CA LYS A 277 -30.23 26.15 -0.95
C LYS A 277 -29.10 26.57 -1.88
N ILE A 278 -28.63 25.64 -2.72
CA ILE A 278 -27.53 25.91 -3.65
C ILE A 278 -27.90 27.01 -4.67
N GLU A 279 -29.18 27.08 -5.04
CA GLU A 279 -29.78 28.20 -5.80
C GLU A 279 -29.45 29.56 -5.17
N GLU A 280 -29.72 29.70 -3.88
CA GLU A 280 -29.54 30.94 -3.13
C GLU A 280 -28.04 31.31 -3.03
N ILE A 281 -27.16 30.31 -2.86
CA ILE A 281 -25.69 30.54 -2.85
C ILE A 281 -25.19 31.01 -4.21
N MET A 282 -25.69 30.42 -5.30
CA MET A 282 -25.27 30.79 -6.67
C MET A 282 -25.81 32.16 -7.09
N GLU A 283 -27.02 32.52 -6.68
CA GLU A 283 -27.55 33.88 -6.85
C GLU A 283 -26.73 34.89 -6.06
N GLU A 284 -26.39 34.56 -4.81
CA GLU A 284 -25.53 35.40 -3.97
C GLU A 284 -24.12 35.55 -4.58
N ALA A 285 -23.54 34.48 -5.13
CA ALA A 285 -22.25 34.51 -5.81
C ALA A 285 -22.25 35.47 -7.02
N LYS A 286 -23.32 35.45 -7.82
CA LYS A 286 -23.46 36.38 -8.96
C LYS A 286 -23.57 37.82 -8.51
N LEU A 287 -24.46 38.10 -7.54
CA LEU A 287 -24.62 39.43 -6.96
C LEU A 287 -23.29 39.94 -6.38
N PHE A 288 -22.58 39.07 -5.65
CA PHE A 288 -21.28 39.38 -5.08
C PHE A 288 -20.24 39.70 -6.15
N VAL A 289 -20.12 38.91 -7.22
CA VAL A 289 -19.18 39.17 -8.32
C VAL A 289 -19.49 40.51 -9.03
N ASP A 290 -20.76 40.85 -9.22
CA ASP A 290 -21.15 42.13 -9.80
C ASP A 290 -20.79 43.31 -8.88
N GLU A 291 -21.00 43.19 -7.57
CA GLU A 291 -20.56 44.16 -6.58
C GLU A 291 -19.03 44.31 -6.56
N VAL A 292 -18.30 43.20 -6.65
CA VAL A 292 -16.83 43.16 -6.71
C VAL A 292 -16.32 43.90 -7.95
N ARG A 293 -16.92 43.67 -9.13
CA ARG A 293 -16.56 44.40 -10.35
C ARG A 293 -16.85 45.90 -10.23
N GLY A 294 -17.98 46.26 -9.61
CA GLY A 294 -18.31 47.66 -9.33
C GLY A 294 -17.30 48.33 -8.40
N ALA A 295 -16.89 47.65 -7.33
CA ALA A 295 -15.86 48.12 -6.41
C ALA A 295 -14.48 48.23 -7.08
N PHE A 296 -14.10 47.23 -7.88
CA PHE A 296 -12.83 47.23 -8.61
C PHE A 296 -12.74 48.38 -9.62
N LYS A 297 -13.81 48.66 -10.37
CA LYS A 297 -13.86 49.79 -11.29
C LYS A 297 -13.65 51.13 -10.59
N LYS A 298 -14.19 51.28 -9.37
CA LYS A 298 -13.97 52.48 -8.55
C LYS A 298 -12.51 52.63 -8.12
N ILE A 299 -11.86 51.53 -7.72
CA ILE A 299 -10.43 51.49 -7.41
C ILE A 299 -9.59 51.83 -8.65
N GLU A 300 -9.96 51.31 -9.82
CA GLU A 300 -9.32 51.62 -11.10
C GLU A 300 -9.43 53.11 -11.44
N GLU A 301 -10.59 53.73 -11.24
CA GLU A 301 -10.80 55.17 -11.42
C GLU A 301 -9.92 56.00 -10.45
N ASP A 302 -9.88 55.64 -9.16
CA ASP A 302 -9.07 56.31 -8.14
C ASP A 302 -7.56 56.19 -8.45
N ILE A 303 -7.10 54.99 -8.82
CA ILE A 303 -5.70 54.73 -9.19
C ILE A 303 -5.30 55.50 -10.45
N ASN A 304 -6.14 55.51 -11.48
CA ASN A 304 -5.88 56.29 -12.68
C ASN A 304 -5.83 57.78 -12.37
N ALA A 305 -6.73 58.30 -11.51
CA ALA A 305 -6.68 59.68 -11.05
C ALA A 305 -5.36 60.01 -10.34
N ILE A 306 -4.81 59.09 -9.55
CA ILE A 306 -3.48 59.24 -8.92
C ILE A 306 -2.38 59.30 -10.00
N ILE A 307 -2.35 58.36 -10.95
CA ILE A 307 -1.36 58.29 -12.03
C ILE A 307 -1.35 59.59 -12.86
N TYR A 308 -2.54 60.13 -13.18
CA TYR A 308 -2.70 61.32 -14.02
C TYR A 308 -2.72 62.65 -13.24
N SER A 309 -2.77 62.63 -11.91
CA SER A 309 -2.79 63.85 -11.08
C SER A 309 -1.56 64.73 -11.27
N GLY A 310 -0.41 64.12 -11.62
CA GLY A 310 0.87 64.81 -11.70
C GLY A 310 1.37 65.34 -10.35
N GLU A 311 0.77 64.92 -9.22
CA GLU A 311 1.11 65.43 -7.89
C GLU A 311 2.16 64.57 -7.18
N LYS A 312 3.06 65.23 -6.43
CA LYS A 312 4.01 64.59 -5.53
C LYS A 312 3.42 64.55 -4.12
N ARG A 313 3.20 63.36 -3.58
CA ARG A 313 2.69 63.14 -2.22
C ARG A 313 3.42 61.98 -1.57
N LYS A 314 3.29 61.82 -0.26
CA LYS A 314 3.74 60.61 0.42
C LYS A 314 2.94 59.41 -0.07
N LEU A 315 3.56 58.24 -0.19
CA LEU A 315 2.90 57.03 -0.67
C LEU A 315 1.64 56.67 0.15
N ARG A 316 1.67 56.89 1.47
CA ARG A 316 0.50 56.77 2.34
C ARG A 316 -0.66 57.69 1.95
N GLN A 317 -0.37 58.93 1.54
CA GLN A 317 -1.39 59.89 1.13
C GLN A 317 -2.01 59.55 -0.23
N HIS A 318 -1.26 58.87 -1.10
CA HIS A 318 -1.80 58.29 -2.34
C HIS A 318 -2.71 57.10 -2.02
N LEU A 319 -2.32 56.21 -1.10
CA LEU A 319 -3.17 55.12 -0.61
C LEU A 319 -4.44 55.61 0.07
N ASP A 320 -4.36 56.67 0.88
CA ASP A 320 -5.51 57.27 1.57
C ASP A 320 -6.52 57.90 0.60
N ALA A 321 -6.07 58.30 -0.61
CA ALA A 321 -6.92 58.85 -1.65
C ALA A 321 -7.75 57.78 -2.39
N VAL A 322 -7.39 56.50 -2.27
CA VAL A 322 -8.16 55.37 -2.79
C VAL A 322 -9.31 55.04 -1.83
N ASP A 323 -10.51 54.80 -2.35
CA ASP A 323 -11.68 54.42 -1.54
C ASP A 323 -11.42 53.20 -0.64
N GLY A 324 -11.68 53.35 0.65
CA GLY A 324 -11.52 52.32 1.67
C GLY A 324 -12.85 51.84 2.27
N SER A 325 -13.97 52.03 1.58
CA SER A 325 -15.29 51.63 2.05
C SER A 325 -15.82 50.37 1.37
N GLY A 326 -16.58 49.54 2.10
CA GLY A 326 -17.20 48.33 1.55
C GLY A 326 -16.18 47.34 0.96
N LEU A 327 -16.50 46.74 -0.20
CA LEU A 327 -15.61 45.80 -0.91
C LEU A 327 -14.33 46.46 -1.45
N ALA A 328 -14.34 47.77 -1.67
CA ALA A 328 -13.16 48.52 -2.10
C ALA A 328 -12.05 48.49 -1.03
N ALA A 329 -12.42 48.35 0.25
CA ALA A 329 -11.47 48.17 1.35
C ALA A 329 -10.58 46.92 1.16
N SER A 330 -11.15 45.80 0.70
CA SER A 330 -10.39 44.57 0.46
C SER A 330 -9.32 44.74 -0.62
N PHE A 331 -9.63 45.50 -1.67
CA PHE A 331 -8.67 45.84 -2.73
C PHE A 331 -7.62 46.84 -2.24
N LYS A 332 -8.03 47.85 -1.47
CA LYS A 332 -7.14 48.84 -0.87
C LYS A 332 -6.14 48.20 0.10
N ASP A 333 -6.58 47.26 0.92
CA ASP A 333 -5.70 46.52 1.84
C ASP A 333 -4.70 45.67 1.07
N THR A 334 -5.14 45.02 -0.01
CA THR A 334 -4.26 44.23 -0.89
C THR A 334 -3.25 45.14 -1.61
N LEU A 335 -3.68 46.31 -2.07
CA LEU A 335 -2.80 47.34 -2.66
C LEU A 335 -1.79 47.89 -1.65
N ALA A 336 -2.23 48.17 -0.42
CA ALA A 336 -1.36 48.66 0.65
C ALA A 336 -0.31 47.61 1.03
N LYS A 337 -0.69 46.33 1.07
CA LYS A 337 0.24 45.20 1.25
C LYS A 337 1.22 45.09 0.08
N PHE A 338 0.74 45.15 -1.15
CA PHE A 338 1.58 45.14 -2.36
C PHE A 338 2.63 46.27 -2.38
N LEU A 339 2.24 47.46 -1.91
CA LEU A 339 3.13 48.63 -1.83
C LEU A 339 3.96 48.70 -0.55
N SER A 340 3.75 47.80 0.43
CA SER A 340 4.39 47.85 1.76
C SER A 340 5.90 47.59 1.75
N GLU A 341 6.44 47.08 0.63
CA GLU A 341 7.89 46.96 0.43
C GLU A 341 8.59 48.31 0.19
N LYS A 342 7.82 49.37 -0.12
CA LYS A 342 8.31 50.74 -0.23
C LYS A 342 8.09 51.49 1.09
N ASP A 343 8.95 52.45 1.39
CA ASP A 343 8.74 53.30 2.56
C ASP A 343 7.48 54.15 2.34
N LEU A 344 6.44 53.92 3.15
CA LEU A 344 5.16 54.62 3.05
C LEU A 344 5.28 56.14 3.27
N GLU A 345 6.39 56.58 3.86
CA GLU A 345 6.72 57.98 4.08
C GLU A 345 7.53 58.60 2.92
N GLU A 346 7.92 57.81 1.91
CA GLU A 346 8.60 58.28 0.70
C GLU A 346 7.67 59.11 -0.17
N GLU A 347 8.17 60.25 -0.67
CA GLU A 347 7.44 61.09 -1.60
C GLU A 347 7.60 60.58 -3.03
N ALA A 348 6.50 60.09 -3.62
CA ALA A 348 6.46 59.65 -5.00
C ALA A 348 5.54 60.55 -5.84
N TRP A 349 5.92 60.77 -7.09
CA TRP A 349 5.02 61.36 -8.07
C TRP A 349 4.00 60.30 -8.50
N GLY A 350 2.73 60.67 -8.66
CA GLY A 350 1.70 59.73 -9.13
C GLY A 350 2.08 59.01 -10.45
N TRP A 351 2.68 59.73 -11.40
CA TRP A 351 3.15 59.14 -12.66
C TRP A 351 4.34 58.20 -12.51
N SER A 352 5.15 58.37 -11.45
CA SER A 352 6.29 57.48 -11.19
C SER A 352 5.87 56.12 -10.61
N LEU A 353 4.60 56.00 -10.17
CA LEU A 353 3.98 54.75 -9.72
C LEU A 353 3.19 54.04 -10.81
N LYS A 354 3.20 54.57 -12.04
CA LYS A 354 2.35 54.09 -13.13
C LYS A 354 2.55 52.61 -13.42
N GLU A 355 3.80 52.13 -13.44
CA GLU A 355 4.11 50.74 -13.75
C GLU A 355 3.55 49.80 -12.67
N GLU A 356 3.78 50.11 -11.39
CA GLU A 356 3.33 49.29 -10.25
C GLU A 356 1.82 49.33 -10.05
N LEU A 357 1.19 50.49 -10.24
CA LEU A 357 -0.25 50.62 -10.11
C LEU A 357 -1.00 49.96 -11.28
N THR A 358 -0.44 50.04 -12.50
CA THR A 358 -1.00 49.32 -13.66
C THR A 358 -0.82 47.80 -13.50
N PHE A 359 0.32 47.35 -12.96
CA PHE A 359 0.53 45.95 -12.56
C PHE A 359 -0.56 45.49 -11.61
N PHE A 360 -0.78 46.25 -10.53
CA PHE A 360 -1.76 45.88 -9.53
C PHE A 360 -3.16 45.75 -10.13
N LEU A 361 -3.58 46.71 -10.97
CA LEU A 361 -4.88 46.67 -11.61
C LEU A 361 -5.05 45.45 -12.53
N GLU A 362 -4.07 45.15 -13.38
CA GLU A 362 -4.14 44.00 -14.29
C GLU A 362 -4.25 42.68 -13.52
N HIS A 363 -3.44 42.50 -12.47
CA HIS A 363 -3.45 41.29 -11.66
C HIS A 363 -4.66 41.21 -10.73
N ALA A 364 -5.14 42.32 -10.17
CA ALA A 364 -6.38 42.31 -9.40
C ALA A 364 -7.59 41.94 -10.28
N GLU A 365 -7.66 42.42 -11.53
CA GLU A 365 -8.72 42.03 -12.47
C GLU A 365 -8.67 40.53 -12.82
N ARG A 366 -7.45 39.99 -13.02
CA ARG A 366 -7.25 38.53 -13.21
C ARG A 366 -7.62 37.73 -11.97
N GLY A 367 -7.33 38.24 -10.76
CA GLY A 367 -7.73 37.64 -9.49
C GLY A 367 -9.25 37.56 -9.36
N ILE A 368 -9.97 38.62 -9.76
CA ILE A 368 -11.46 38.61 -9.78
C ILE A 368 -11.99 37.55 -10.76
N LYS A 369 -11.43 37.46 -11.97
CA LYS A 369 -11.82 36.43 -12.97
C LYS A 369 -11.53 35.01 -12.48
N THR A 370 -10.43 34.84 -11.76
CA THR A 370 -10.03 33.57 -11.14
C THR A 370 -11.01 33.17 -10.04
N PHE A 371 -11.31 34.10 -9.13
CA PHE A 371 -12.31 33.92 -8.09
C PHE A 371 -13.70 33.54 -8.65
N GLU A 372 -14.20 34.27 -9.65
CA GLU A 372 -15.51 34.02 -10.28
C GLU A 372 -15.61 32.59 -10.87
N ARG A 373 -14.57 32.18 -11.60
CA ARG A 373 -14.50 30.84 -12.22
C ARG A 373 -14.38 29.75 -11.16
N ALA A 374 -13.50 29.94 -10.18
CA ALA A 374 -13.24 28.97 -9.13
C ALA A 374 -14.47 28.79 -8.22
N LEU A 375 -15.12 29.88 -7.83
CA LEU A 375 -16.25 29.87 -6.90
C LEU A 375 -17.42 29.04 -7.45
N SER A 376 -17.83 29.32 -8.69
CA SER A 376 -18.96 28.64 -9.32
C SER A 376 -18.71 27.14 -9.48
N ALA A 377 -17.50 26.76 -9.91
CA ALA A 377 -17.11 25.37 -10.06
C ALA A 377 -17.03 24.65 -8.71
N PHE A 378 -16.40 25.28 -7.71
CA PHE A 378 -16.24 24.69 -6.38
C PHE A 378 -17.59 24.47 -5.69
N VAL A 379 -18.46 25.49 -5.67
CA VAL A 379 -19.80 25.35 -5.07
C VAL A 379 -20.58 24.23 -5.75
N PHE A 380 -20.52 24.14 -7.09
CA PHE A 380 -21.21 23.09 -7.84
C PHE A 380 -20.69 21.69 -7.48
N MET A 381 -19.37 21.50 -7.47
CA MET A 381 -18.74 20.20 -7.21
C MET A 381 -18.94 19.72 -5.77
N THR A 382 -18.73 20.61 -4.79
CA THR A 382 -18.94 20.28 -3.37
C THR A 382 -20.40 19.93 -3.11
N SER A 383 -21.31 20.61 -3.81
CA SER A 383 -22.75 20.32 -3.78
C SER A 383 -23.10 18.96 -4.37
N GLU A 384 -22.56 18.62 -5.54
CA GLU A 384 -22.75 17.32 -6.20
C GLU A 384 -22.22 16.17 -5.31
N LYS A 385 -21.02 16.33 -4.75
CA LYS A 385 -20.40 15.38 -3.81
C LYS A 385 -21.26 15.16 -2.57
N LYS A 386 -21.68 16.23 -1.89
CA LYS A 386 -22.52 16.14 -0.68
C LYS A 386 -23.91 15.57 -1.00
N ALA A 387 -24.48 15.90 -2.16
CA ALA A 387 -25.77 15.36 -2.61
C ALA A 387 -25.72 13.85 -2.87
N ILE A 388 -24.75 13.39 -3.67
CA ILE A 388 -24.59 11.96 -3.97
C ILE A 388 -24.37 11.16 -2.69
N LYS A 389 -23.47 11.64 -1.82
CA LYS A 389 -23.21 10.98 -0.53
C LYS A 389 -24.47 10.91 0.34
N GLY A 390 -25.23 12.01 0.44
CA GLY A 390 -26.47 12.04 1.22
C GLY A 390 -27.54 11.07 0.71
N ILE A 391 -27.74 11.01 -0.61
CA ILE A 391 -28.69 10.07 -1.25
C ILE A 391 -28.28 8.62 -0.97
N LEU A 392 -26.99 8.30 -1.13
CA LEU A 392 -26.47 6.95 -0.90
C LEU A 392 -26.52 6.55 0.58
N GLU A 393 -26.21 7.46 1.51
CA GLU A 393 -26.33 7.23 2.96
C GLU A 393 -27.79 7.04 3.42
N GLU A 394 -28.75 7.72 2.80
CA GLU A 394 -30.18 7.49 3.06
C GLU A 394 -30.59 6.07 2.66
N TYR A 395 -30.08 5.56 1.53
CA TYR A 395 -30.31 4.18 1.12
C TYR A 395 -29.73 3.17 2.12
N VAL A 396 -28.49 3.36 2.60
CA VAL A 396 -27.85 2.48 3.60
C VAL A 396 -28.72 2.30 4.84
N LYS A 397 -29.39 3.36 5.30
CA LYS A 397 -30.27 3.32 6.48
C LYS A 397 -31.51 2.43 6.26
N GLN A 398 -31.94 2.25 5.02
CA GLN A 398 -33.10 1.42 4.66
C GLN A 398 -32.73 -0.07 4.51
N VAL A 399 -31.45 -0.40 4.37
CA VAL A 399 -30.98 -1.79 4.30
C VAL A 399 -31.11 -2.46 5.67
N LEU A 400 -32.03 -3.42 5.79
CA LEU A 400 -32.30 -4.13 7.06
C LEU A 400 -31.24 -5.17 7.41
N ASP A 401 -30.71 -5.90 6.43
CA ASP A 401 -29.70 -6.94 6.68
C ASP A 401 -28.35 -6.31 7.09
N PRO A 402 -27.75 -6.73 8.24
CA PRO A 402 -26.52 -6.13 8.75
C PRO A 402 -25.29 -6.31 7.83
N ILE A 403 -25.13 -7.48 7.20
CA ILE A 403 -23.96 -7.78 6.35
C ILE A 403 -24.07 -7.04 5.04
N ARG A 404 -25.26 -7.07 4.43
CA ARG A 404 -25.63 -6.27 3.27
C ARG A 404 -25.41 -4.78 3.52
N ARG A 405 -25.84 -4.27 4.68
CA ARG A 405 -25.63 -2.86 5.07
C ARG A 405 -24.15 -2.51 5.13
N LEU A 406 -23.31 -3.37 5.71
CA LEU A 406 -21.86 -3.17 5.77
C LEU A 406 -21.24 -3.17 4.36
N MET A 407 -21.66 -4.08 3.48
CA MET A 407 -21.19 -4.11 2.09
C MET A 407 -21.63 -2.88 1.30
N VAL A 408 -22.91 -2.50 1.36
CA VAL A 408 -23.41 -1.29 0.68
C VAL A 408 -22.68 -0.06 1.20
N LYS A 409 -22.40 0.03 2.51
CA LYS A 409 -21.60 1.12 3.09
C LYS A 409 -20.17 1.13 2.55
N ALA A 410 -19.47 -0.01 2.54
CA ALA A 410 -18.11 -0.11 2.00
C ALA A 410 -18.06 0.24 0.50
N TYR A 411 -19.09 -0.14 -0.25
CA TYR A 411 -19.22 0.22 -1.65
C TYR A 411 -19.43 1.73 -1.85
N ILE A 412 -20.26 2.36 -1.01
CA ILE A 412 -20.48 3.82 -1.05
C ILE A 412 -19.21 4.58 -0.68
N GLU A 413 -18.41 4.10 0.27
CA GLU A 413 -17.10 4.70 0.57
C GLU A 413 -16.16 4.59 -0.63
N LYS A 414 -16.18 3.47 -1.36
CA LYS A 414 -15.39 3.27 -2.58
C LYS A 414 -15.85 4.19 -3.72
N ILE A 415 -17.16 4.33 -3.92
CA ILE A 415 -17.74 5.32 -4.84
C ILE A 415 -17.36 6.73 -4.39
N GLY A 416 -17.42 7.04 -3.10
CA GLY A 416 -17.02 8.33 -2.56
C GLY A 416 -15.58 8.69 -2.94
N LYS A 417 -14.64 7.74 -2.80
CA LYS A 417 -13.24 7.93 -3.22
C LYS A 417 -13.09 8.07 -4.74
N LYS A 418 -13.84 7.31 -5.53
CA LYS A 418 -13.84 7.45 -7.00
C LYS A 418 -14.42 8.79 -7.44
N LEU A 419 -15.52 9.22 -6.82
CA LEU A 419 -16.13 10.53 -7.02
C LEU A 419 -15.16 11.63 -6.62
N GLU A 420 -14.39 11.49 -5.54
CA GLU A 420 -13.34 12.45 -5.18
C GLU A 420 -12.31 12.59 -6.30
N SER A 421 -11.75 11.50 -6.82
CA SER A 421 -10.82 11.58 -7.97
C SER A 421 -11.46 12.14 -9.25
N PHE A 422 -12.72 11.79 -9.49
CA PHE A 422 -13.45 12.15 -10.71
C PHE A 422 -13.92 13.61 -10.71
N VAL A 423 -14.26 14.13 -9.54
CA VAL A 423 -14.61 15.54 -9.31
C VAL A 423 -13.37 16.41 -9.45
N GLU A 424 -12.22 15.97 -8.94
CA GLU A 424 -10.92 16.65 -9.17
C GLU A 424 -10.60 16.74 -10.68
N ASP A 425 -10.88 15.68 -11.45
CA ASP A 425 -10.67 15.62 -12.89
C ASP A 425 -11.64 16.49 -13.73
N ARG A 426 -12.83 16.84 -13.21
CA ARG A 426 -13.92 17.49 -13.97
C ARG A 426 -14.17 18.97 -13.70
N SER A 427 -13.34 19.59 -12.87
CA SER A 427 -13.44 20.96 -12.33
C SER A 427 -13.78 22.10 -13.32
N LEU A 428 -13.62 21.90 -14.63
CA LEU A 428 -13.80 22.95 -15.66
C LEU A 428 -14.88 22.65 -16.70
N SER A 429 -15.62 21.55 -16.54
CA SER A 429 -16.81 21.22 -17.35
C SER A 429 -18.11 21.79 -16.77
N VAL A 430 -18.02 22.50 -15.64
CA VAL A 430 -19.18 23.06 -14.94
C VAL A 430 -19.74 24.24 -15.75
N PRO A 431 -21.00 24.19 -16.18
CA PRO A 431 -21.61 25.29 -16.93
C PRO A 431 -21.53 26.60 -16.13
N ALA A 432 -21.19 27.70 -16.80
CA ALA A 432 -21.19 29.04 -16.20
C ALA A 432 -22.59 29.46 -15.68
N SER A 433 -23.64 28.82 -16.18
CA SER A 433 -25.02 28.99 -15.72
C SER A 433 -25.51 27.75 -14.97
N TRP A 434 -25.84 27.94 -13.70
CA TRP A 434 -26.55 26.94 -12.91
C TRP A 434 -28.00 26.77 -13.40
N ASP A 435 -28.41 25.54 -13.60
CA ASP A 435 -29.79 25.12 -13.85
C ASP A 435 -30.04 23.81 -13.10
N LEU A 436 -31.17 23.73 -12.39
CA LEU A 436 -31.55 22.56 -11.59
C LEU A 436 -31.66 21.29 -12.44
N ALA A 437 -32.13 21.41 -13.68
CA ALA A 437 -32.25 20.26 -14.57
C ALA A 437 -30.86 19.75 -14.99
N THR A 438 -29.93 20.66 -15.27
CA THR A 438 -28.52 20.33 -15.57
C THR A 438 -27.81 19.72 -14.36
N PHE A 439 -28.02 20.24 -13.15
CA PHE A 439 -27.45 19.68 -11.91
C PHE A 439 -27.98 18.25 -11.64
N ARG A 440 -29.29 18.04 -11.78
CA ARG A 440 -29.91 16.72 -11.63
C ARG A 440 -29.47 15.74 -12.71
N GLY A 441 -29.35 16.20 -13.95
CA GLY A 441 -28.84 15.41 -15.07
C GLY A 441 -27.42 14.92 -14.81
N ARG A 442 -26.54 15.79 -14.30
CA ARG A 442 -25.15 15.43 -13.98
C ARG A 442 -25.03 14.45 -12.83
N ILE A 443 -25.73 14.68 -11.72
CA ILE A 443 -25.77 13.70 -10.61
C ILE A 443 -26.24 12.34 -11.13
N LYS A 444 -27.25 12.33 -12.02
CA LYS A 444 -27.75 11.10 -12.61
C LYS A 444 -26.69 10.41 -13.48
N ASP A 445 -26.06 11.13 -14.40
CA ASP A 445 -25.02 10.59 -15.29
C ASP A 445 -23.79 10.09 -14.50
N ASP A 446 -23.44 10.79 -13.42
CA ASP A 446 -22.33 10.42 -12.53
C ASP A 446 -22.66 9.20 -11.70
N LEU A 447 -23.89 9.09 -11.17
CA LEU A 447 -24.36 7.86 -10.55
C LEU A 447 -24.42 6.70 -11.55
N ASP A 448 -24.96 6.92 -12.75
CA ASP A 448 -25.06 5.91 -13.81
C ASP A 448 -23.67 5.37 -14.18
N SER A 449 -22.68 6.25 -14.37
CA SER A 449 -21.30 5.88 -14.72
C SER A 449 -20.51 5.24 -13.58
N GLN A 450 -20.65 5.71 -12.34
CA GLN A 450 -19.92 5.16 -11.20
C GLN A 450 -20.52 3.86 -10.67
N LEU A 451 -21.79 3.57 -11.01
CA LEU A 451 -22.47 2.32 -10.68
C LEU A 451 -22.33 1.24 -11.78
N GLU A 452 -21.55 1.47 -12.84
CA GLU A 452 -21.27 0.45 -13.85
C GLU A 452 -20.46 -0.74 -13.29
N ALA A 453 -20.83 -1.94 -13.76
CA ALA A 453 -20.45 -3.21 -13.15
C ALA A 453 -18.98 -3.59 -13.41
N GLY A 454 -18.14 -3.42 -12.38
CA GLY A 454 -16.83 -4.07 -12.26
C GLY A 454 -16.79 -5.05 -11.08
N VAL A 455 -15.61 -5.62 -10.80
CA VAL A 455 -15.37 -6.37 -9.56
C VAL A 455 -15.58 -5.42 -8.36
N LEU A 456 -16.70 -5.60 -7.64
CA LEU A 456 -17.12 -4.70 -6.57
C LEU A 456 -16.14 -4.69 -5.40
N PHE A 457 -15.71 -5.87 -4.99
CA PHE A 457 -14.82 -6.10 -3.86
C PHE A 457 -13.77 -7.14 -4.22
N SER A 458 -12.53 -6.89 -3.80
CA SER A 458 -11.47 -7.88 -3.74
C SER A 458 -11.77 -8.92 -2.65
N THR A 459 -11.13 -10.08 -2.74
CA THR A 459 -11.23 -11.14 -1.73
C THR A 459 -10.88 -10.66 -0.32
N VAL A 460 -9.89 -9.76 -0.20
CA VAL A 460 -9.47 -9.17 1.08
C VAL A 460 -10.55 -8.24 1.65
N GLU A 461 -11.16 -7.39 0.81
CA GLU A 461 -12.25 -6.50 1.23
C GLU A 461 -13.45 -7.30 1.76
N LEU A 462 -13.80 -8.41 1.08
CA LEU A 462 -14.88 -9.29 1.54
C LEU A 462 -14.57 -9.94 2.88
N LEU A 463 -13.34 -10.44 3.04
CA LEU A 463 -12.88 -11.04 4.29
C LEU A 463 -12.90 -10.02 5.45
N GLU A 464 -12.47 -8.79 5.20
CA GLU A 464 -12.49 -7.69 6.17
C GLU A 464 -13.92 -7.33 6.61
N ILE A 465 -14.84 -7.22 5.66
CA ILE A 465 -16.25 -6.93 5.95
C ILE A 465 -16.84 -8.04 6.83
N THR A 466 -16.62 -9.30 6.47
CA THR A 466 -17.11 -10.44 7.26
C THR A 466 -16.49 -10.45 8.66
N PHE A 467 -15.17 -10.29 8.76
CA PHE A 467 -14.46 -10.32 10.05
C PHE A 467 -14.92 -9.21 10.99
N ASN A 468 -15.04 -7.97 10.50
CA ASN A 468 -15.48 -6.82 11.30
C ASN A 468 -16.92 -6.97 11.79
N GLY A 469 -17.80 -7.55 10.97
CA GLY A 469 -19.17 -7.87 11.39
C GLY A 469 -19.24 -8.99 12.43
N PHE A 470 -18.32 -9.95 12.37
CA PHE A 470 -18.33 -11.16 13.20
C PHE A 470 -17.59 -11.03 14.53
N ILE A 471 -16.44 -10.34 14.58
CA ILE A 471 -15.54 -10.34 15.75
C ILE A 471 -16.21 -9.82 17.04
N SER A 472 -17.21 -8.95 16.91
CA SER A 472 -17.99 -8.43 18.04
C SER A 472 -18.83 -9.51 18.74
N GLU A 473 -19.22 -10.57 18.03
CA GLU A 473 -20.02 -11.71 18.53
C GLU A 473 -19.15 -12.80 19.19
N VAL A 474 -17.82 -12.73 19.04
CA VAL A 474 -16.87 -13.75 19.52
C VAL A 474 -16.46 -13.46 20.98
N PRO A 475 -16.51 -14.46 21.89
CA PRO A 475 -15.98 -14.34 23.25
C PRO A 475 -14.51 -13.94 23.26
N SER A 476 -14.10 -13.07 24.19
CA SER A 476 -12.75 -12.49 24.24
C SER A 476 -11.63 -13.53 24.24
N GLU A 477 -11.83 -14.67 24.90
CA GLU A 477 -10.86 -15.77 25.00
C GLU A 477 -10.59 -16.47 23.67
N LEU A 478 -11.55 -16.42 22.73
CA LEU A 478 -11.47 -17.08 21.42
C LEU A 478 -11.11 -16.11 20.28
N ARG A 479 -11.12 -14.80 20.53
CA ARG A 479 -10.82 -13.77 19.51
C ARG A 479 -9.43 -13.94 18.91
N VAL A 480 -8.43 -14.25 19.73
CA VAL A 480 -7.04 -14.43 19.29
C VAL A 480 -6.94 -15.50 18.20
N LYS A 481 -7.62 -16.65 18.38
CA LYS A 481 -7.62 -17.74 17.38
C LYS A 481 -8.29 -17.32 16.07
N ILE A 482 -9.34 -16.49 16.12
CA ILE A 482 -10.01 -15.99 14.91
C ILE A 482 -9.17 -14.93 14.21
N GLU A 483 -8.55 -14.02 14.97
CA GLU A 483 -7.62 -13.02 14.44
C GLU A 483 -6.41 -13.67 13.76
N GLU A 484 -5.89 -14.77 14.31
CA GLU A 484 -4.83 -15.57 13.70
C GLU A 484 -5.28 -16.16 12.36
N VAL A 485 -6.45 -16.82 12.31
CA VAL A 485 -6.97 -17.39 11.04
C VAL A 485 -7.28 -16.31 10.01
N TYR A 486 -7.90 -15.21 10.42
CA TYR A 486 -8.16 -14.05 9.56
C TYR A 486 -6.85 -13.50 8.96
N ARG A 487 -5.83 -13.32 9.80
CA ARG A 487 -4.52 -12.83 9.36
C ARG A 487 -3.84 -13.82 8.42
N ASP A 488 -3.89 -15.11 8.72
CA ASP A 488 -3.31 -16.16 7.88
C ASP A 488 -3.94 -16.16 6.48
N ILE A 489 -5.27 -16.08 6.39
CA ILE A 489 -5.99 -15.99 5.11
C ILE A 489 -5.67 -14.68 4.38
N LYS A 490 -5.69 -13.54 5.10
CA LYS A 490 -5.40 -12.23 4.51
C LYS A 490 -4.00 -12.21 3.91
N GLU A 491 -2.99 -12.60 4.70
CA GLU A 491 -1.59 -12.69 4.29
C GLU A 491 -1.41 -13.65 3.11
N HIS A 492 -2.11 -14.79 3.13
CA HIS A 492 -2.10 -15.76 2.02
C HIS A 492 -2.54 -15.12 0.71
N VAL A 493 -3.68 -14.43 0.71
CA VAL A 493 -4.30 -13.85 -0.49
C VAL A 493 -3.63 -12.54 -0.94
N SER A 494 -3.18 -11.69 -0.01
CA SER A 494 -2.66 -10.36 -0.36
C SER A 494 -1.15 -10.28 -0.54
N GLU A 495 -0.40 -11.17 0.10
CA GLU A 495 1.08 -11.07 0.15
C GLU A 495 1.75 -12.34 -0.36
N VAL A 496 1.41 -13.51 0.21
CA VAL A 496 2.11 -14.77 -0.08
C VAL A 496 1.87 -15.24 -1.51
N VAL A 497 0.62 -15.33 -1.94
CA VAL A 497 0.29 -15.82 -3.29
C VAL A 497 0.75 -14.85 -4.39
N PRO A 498 0.44 -13.54 -4.35
CA PRO A 498 0.92 -12.61 -5.35
C PRO A 498 2.46 -12.50 -5.34
N GLY A 499 3.06 -12.37 -4.15
CA GLY A 499 4.51 -12.23 -4.02
C GLY A 499 5.27 -13.46 -4.51
N LEU A 500 4.77 -14.67 -4.23
CA LEU A 500 5.37 -15.89 -4.75
C LEU A 500 5.21 -16.00 -6.27
N ALA A 501 4.02 -15.72 -6.82
CA ALA A 501 3.79 -15.77 -8.26
C ALA A 501 4.72 -14.78 -8.98
N ASP A 502 4.79 -13.54 -8.50
CA ASP A 502 5.66 -12.50 -9.05
C ASP A 502 7.13 -12.89 -8.93
N TYR A 503 7.56 -13.51 -7.83
CA TYR A 503 8.93 -13.98 -7.66
C TYR A 503 9.25 -15.15 -8.62
N LEU A 504 8.40 -16.17 -8.69
CA LEU A 504 8.57 -17.34 -9.58
C LEU A 504 8.54 -16.95 -11.06
N LEU A 505 7.82 -15.89 -11.43
CA LEU A 505 7.74 -15.38 -12.81
C LEU A 505 8.65 -14.18 -13.05
N SER A 506 9.36 -13.70 -12.02
CA SER A 506 10.22 -12.53 -12.15
C SER A 506 11.29 -12.80 -13.18
N HIS A 507 11.58 -11.78 -13.99
CA HIS A 507 12.59 -11.87 -15.03
C HIS A 507 13.94 -12.33 -14.46
N ASP A 508 14.37 -11.81 -13.31
CA ASP A 508 15.68 -12.11 -12.74
C ASP A 508 15.81 -13.56 -12.26
N VAL A 509 14.77 -14.13 -11.66
CA VAL A 509 14.77 -15.51 -11.16
C VAL A 509 14.58 -16.50 -12.31
N PHE A 510 13.56 -16.26 -13.13
CA PHE A 510 13.20 -17.19 -14.20
C PHE A 510 14.26 -17.21 -15.31
N LYS A 511 14.79 -16.05 -15.71
CA LYS A 511 15.88 -15.98 -16.70
C LYS A 511 17.17 -16.60 -16.17
N ALA A 512 17.56 -16.30 -14.92
CA ALA A 512 18.78 -16.86 -14.34
C ALA A 512 18.72 -18.40 -14.28
N PHE A 513 17.55 -18.97 -14.01
CA PHE A 513 17.34 -20.41 -14.10
C PHE A 513 17.51 -20.94 -15.54
N LEU A 514 16.89 -20.29 -16.52
CA LEU A 514 16.97 -20.68 -17.93
C LEU A 514 18.40 -20.53 -18.49
N GLU A 515 19.19 -19.58 -18.00
CA GLU A 515 20.60 -19.36 -18.39
C GLU A 515 21.57 -20.41 -17.80
N GLN A 516 21.19 -21.12 -16.72
CA GLN A 516 22.05 -22.11 -16.05
C GLN A 516 22.17 -23.46 -16.78
N GLY A 517 21.44 -23.71 -17.88
CA GLY A 517 21.64 -24.91 -18.69
C GLY A 517 20.51 -25.24 -19.67
N LYS A 518 20.69 -26.33 -20.44
CA LYS A 518 19.67 -26.82 -21.39
C LYS A 518 18.36 -27.10 -20.66
N ILE A 519 17.29 -26.47 -21.14
CA ILE A 519 15.92 -26.67 -20.66
C ILE A 519 15.58 -28.15 -20.84
N VAL A 520 15.13 -28.77 -19.75
CA VAL A 520 14.81 -30.19 -19.73
C VAL A 520 13.41 -30.41 -20.30
N PHE A 521 13.21 -31.46 -21.10
CA PHE A 521 11.97 -31.68 -21.84
C PHE A 521 10.79 -32.25 -21.02
N SER A 522 11.01 -32.63 -19.75
CA SER A 522 9.96 -33.17 -18.88
C SER A 522 9.53 -32.15 -17.81
N PRO A 523 8.20 -31.95 -17.62
CA PRO A 523 7.65 -31.11 -16.55
C PRO A 523 8.12 -31.51 -15.13
N GLU A 524 8.33 -32.80 -14.89
CA GLU A 524 8.78 -33.33 -13.60
C GLU A 524 10.22 -32.92 -13.26
N GLU A 525 11.15 -33.07 -14.22
CA GLU A 525 12.54 -32.64 -14.00
C GLU A 525 12.66 -31.11 -13.98
N PHE A 526 11.84 -30.40 -14.76
CA PHE A 526 11.75 -28.94 -14.72
C PHE A 526 11.31 -28.45 -13.35
N SER A 527 10.18 -28.95 -12.82
CA SER A 527 9.67 -28.56 -11.50
C SER A 527 10.66 -28.82 -10.39
N GLN A 528 11.31 -29.98 -10.39
CA GLN A 528 12.29 -30.32 -9.34
C GLN A 528 13.51 -29.40 -9.40
N LYS A 529 14.09 -29.19 -10.59
CA LYS A 529 15.24 -28.29 -10.76
C LYS A 529 14.89 -26.84 -10.46
N TYR A 530 13.71 -26.39 -10.86
CA TYR A 530 13.26 -25.03 -10.59
C TYR A 530 13.04 -24.83 -9.10
N PHE A 531 12.39 -25.79 -8.41
CA PHE A 531 12.25 -25.76 -6.96
C PHE A 531 13.61 -25.73 -6.26
N ASP A 532 14.55 -26.60 -6.64
CA ASP A 532 15.89 -26.65 -6.03
C ASP A 532 16.65 -25.34 -6.26
N PHE A 533 16.47 -24.70 -7.43
CA PHE A 533 17.05 -23.39 -7.75
C PHE A 533 16.49 -22.29 -6.83
N VAL A 534 15.17 -22.15 -6.74
CA VAL A 534 14.54 -21.10 -5.92
C VAL A 534 14.55 -21.40 -4.42
N SER A 535 14.70 -22.68 -4.02
CA SER A 535 14.59 -23.14 -2.63
C SER A 535 15.53 -22.44 -1.67
N LYS A 536 16.68 -21.96 -2.17
CA LYS A 536 17.70 -21.24 -1.41
C LYS A 536 17.24 -19.82 -1.05
N ASP A 537 16.53 -19.18 -1.96
CA ASP A 537 16.06 -17.80 -1.79
C ASP A 537 14.75 -17.75 -0.99
N VAL A 538 13.89 -18.76 -1.13
CA VAL A 538 12.63 -18.86 -0.36
C VAL A 538 12.80 -19.53 1.01
N GLU A 539 14.02 -19.91 1.40
CA GLU A 539 14.29 -20.60 2.67
C GLU A 539 13.98 -19.73 3.90
N GLU A 540 14.18 -18.42 3.77
CA GLU A 540 13.83 -17.42 4.80
C GLU A 540 12.32 -17.17 4.91
N PHE A 541 11.53 -17.69 3.96
CA PHE A 541 10.08 -17.51 3.86
C PHE A 541 9.35 -18.88 3.84
N PRO A 542 9.10 -19.51 5.00
CA PRO A 542 8.56 -20.87 5.08
C PRO A 542 7.24 -21.08 4.32
N LYS A 543 6.34 -20.08 4.35
CA LYS A 543 5.06 -20.12 3.61
C LYS A 543 5.28 -20.14 2.09
N TRP A 544 6.20 -19.34 1.58
CA TRP A 544 6.58 -19.32 0.16
C TRP A 544 7.20 -20.66 -0.24
N LYS A 545 8.11 -21.21 0.57
CA LYS A 545 8.73 -22.51 0.31
C LYS A 545 7.70 -23.64 0.23
N SER A 546 6.74 -23.70 1.17
CA SER A 546 5.69 -24.72 1.13
C SER A 546 4.75 -24.58 -0.07
N LEU A 547 4.39 -23.35 -0.42
CA LEU A 547 3.46 -23.08 -1.50
C LEU A 547 4.12 -23.30 -2.87
N ALA A 548 5.36 -22.85 -3.05
CA ALA A 548 6.17 -23.07 -4.26
C ALA A 548 6.34 -24.56 -4.54
N LYS A 549 6.62 -25.35 -3.50
CA LYS A 549 6.71 -26.80 -3.62
C LYS A 549 5.40 -27.40 -4.12
N THR A 550 4.28 -27.03 -3.49
CA THR A 550 2.95 -27.51 -3.87
C THR A 550 2.60 -27.15 -5.31
N TRP A 551 2.88 -25.92 -5.73
CA TRP A 551 2.61 -25.45 -7.09
C TRP A 551 3.46 -26.19 -8.12
N LEU A 552 4.75 -26.40 -7.85
CA LEU A 552 5.65 -27.09 -8.78
C LEU A 552 5.35 -28.59 -8.87
N GLU A 553 4.97 -29.23 -7.76
CA GLU A 553 4.48 -30.62 -7.77
C GLU A 553 3.16 -30.73 -8.56
N ALA A 554 2.26 -29.76 -8.41
CA ALA A 554 1.02 -29.70 -9.19
C ALA A 554 1.30 -29.50 -10.69
N PHE A 555 2.25 -28.64 -11.07
CA PHE A 555 2.69 -28.47 -12.46
C PHE A 555 3.23 -29.77 -13.04
N ALA A 556 4.13 -30.44 -12.32
CA ALA A 556 4.71 -31.72 -12.74
C ALA A 556 3.64 -32.79 -12.97
N SER A 557 2.62 -32.84 -12.12
CA SER A 557 1.53 -33.81 -12.23
C SER A 557 0.52 -33.53 -13.36
N SER A 558 0.41 -32.26 -13.76
CA SER A 558 -0.61 -31.78 -14.72
C SER A 558 -0.24 -32.08 -16.17
N PHE A 559 1.05 -32.18 -16.49
CA PHE A 559 1.54 -32.35 -17.86
C PHE A 559 2.38 -33.62 -18.00
N LYS A 560 1.84 -34.61 -18.75
CA LYS A 560 2.52 -35.91 -19.02
C LYS A 560 3.10 -36.02 -20.43
N ARG A 561 3.01 -34.97 -21.24
CA ARG A 561 3.52 -34.93 -22.61
C ARG A 561 4.85 -34.19 -22.63
N GLU A 562 5.80 -34.67 -23.43
CA GLU A 562 7.01 -33.90 -23.73
C GLU A 562 6.62 -32.65 -24.51
N LEU A 563 6.95 -31.49 -23.97
CA LEU A 563 6.73 -30.19 -24.58
C LEU A 563 8.06 -29.69 -25.17
N SER A 564 7.99 -28.92 -26.25
CA SER A 564 9.15 -28.12 -26.69
C SER A 564 9.55 -27.13 -25.59
N GLU A 565 10.81 -26.71 -25.53
CA GLU A 565 11.31 -25.77 -24.50
C GLU A 565 10.43 -24.51 -24.35
N TYR A 566 10.07 -23.86 -25.46
CA TYR A 566 9.18 -22.69 -25.44
C TYR A 566 7.75 -23.02 -24.98
N GLY A 567 7.26 -24.21 -25.32
CA GLY A 567 5.95 -24.69 -24.89
C GLY A 567 5.90 -25.00 -23.39
N LEU A 568 6.95 -25.60 -22.84
CA LEU A 568 7.05 -25.86 -21.40
C LEU A 568 7.08 -24.56 -20.59
N VAL A 569 7.84 -23.57 -21.06
CA VAL A 569 7.91 -22.24 -20.44
C VAL A 569 6.56 -21.52 -20.50
N ALA A 570 5.90 -21.49 -21.67
CA ALA A 570 4.59 -20.85 -21.82
C ALA A 570 3.53 -21.50 -20.91
N GLU A 571 3.49 -22.84 -20.88
CA GLU A 571 2.58 -23.59 -20.01
C GLU A 571 2.89 -23.37 -18.53
N PHE A 572 4.17 -23.21 -18.15
CA PHE A 572 4.55 -22.88 -16.77
C PHE A 572 4.04 -21.50 -16.35
N VAL A 573 4.23 -20.47 -17.19
CA VAL A 573 3.74 -19.11 -16.92
C VAL A 573 2.21 -19.11 -16.78
N GLU A 574 1.51 -19.69 -17.75
CA GLU A 574 0.04 -19.79 -17.74
C GLU A 574 -0.46 -20.59 -16.53
N PHE A 575 0.26 -21.64 -16.14
CA PHE A 575 -0.06 -22.44 -14.96
C PHE A 575 0.10 -21.65 -13.65
N VAL A 576 1.20 -20.90 -13.49
CA VAL A 576 1.42 -20.08 -12.30
C VAL A 576 0.40 -18.94 -12.21
N ASP A 577 0.09 -18.28 -13.33
CA ASP A 577 -0.95 -17.23 -13.37
C ASP A 577 -2.33 -17.80 -13.02
N ARG A 578 -2.69 -18.97 -13.56
CA ARG A 578 -3.94 -19.65 -13.21
C ARG A 578 -4.00 -20.02 -11.73
N LEU A 579 -2.92 -20.58 -11.17
CA LEU A 579 -2.87 -20.90 -9.75
C LEU A 579 -2.96 -19.64 -8.88
N ARG A 580 -2.28 -18.55 -9.27
CA ARG A 580 -2.40 -17.26 -8.60
C ARG A 580 -3.87 -16.83 -8.57
N ASP A 581 -4.55 -16.84 -9.72
CA ASP A 581 -5.93 -16.38 -9.86
C ASP A 581 -6.92 -17.28 -9.08
N GLU A 582 -6.69 -18.59 -9.04
CA GLU A 582 -7.44 -19.54 -8.21
C GLU A 582 -7.22 -19.29 -6.70
N GLU A 583 -5.98 -19.09 -6.29
CA GLU A 583 -5.56 -18.90 -4.89
C GLU A 583 -5.93 -17.51 -4.32
N ILE A 584 -6.05 -16.48 -5.16
CA ILE A 584 -6.57 -15.16 -4.74
C ILE A 584 -8.09 -15.03 -4.93
N SER A 585 -8.74 -16.07 -5.47
CA SER A 585 -10.18 -16.02 -5.76
C SER A 585 -11.03 -15.83 -4.51
N THR A 586 -12.24 -15.32 -4.69
CA THR A 586 -13.21 -15.13 -3.60
C THR A 586 -13.65 -16.44 -2.94
N LYS A 587 -13.37 -17.59 -3.55
CA LYS A 587 -13.65 -18.91 -2.96
C LYS A 587 -12.57 -19.35 -1.99
N LYS A 588 -11.32 -18.88 -2.13
CA LYS A 588 -10.20 -19.43 -1.35
C LYS A 588 -10.32 -19.26 0.17
N PRO A 589 -10.78 -18.11 0.71
CA PRO A 589 -10.98 -18.00 2.15
C PRO A 589 -11.99 -19.01 2.70
N LYS A 590 -13.02 -19.36 1.90
CA LYS A 590 -13.99 -20.40 2.26
C LYS A 590 -13.31 -21.76 2.39
N GLU A 591 -12.51 -22.16 1.39
CA GLU A 591 -11.76 -23.42 1.40
C GLU A 591 -10.80 -23.51 2.59
N ILE A 592 -10.07 -22.42 2.89
CA ILE A 592 -9.15 -22.39 4.04
C ILE A 592 -9.93 -22.51 5.35
N LEU A 593 -11.07 -21.84 5.49
CA LEU A 593 -11.93 -21.96 6.68
C LEU A 593 -12.51 -23.37 6.82
N GLU A 594 -12.96 -23.99 5.72
CA GLU A 594 -13.39 -25.39 5.70
C GLU A 594 -12.27 -26.32 6.19
N ALA A 595 -11.06 -26.18 5.66
CA ALA A 595 -9.91 -26.97 6.09
C ALA A 595 -9.56 -26.77 7.58
N LYS A 596 -9.68 -25.54 8.10
CA LYS A 596 -9.46 -25.27 9.54
C LYS A 596 -10.57 -25.89 10.40
N VAL A 597 -11.82 -25.91 9.93
CA VAL A 597 -12.93 -26.60 10.63
C VAL A 597 -12.70 -28.11 10.65
N GLU A 598 -12.29 -28.71 9.53
CA GLU A 598 -11.98 -30.13 9.43
C GLU A 598 -10.81 -30.53 10.33
N MET A 599 -9.71 -29.78 10.29
CA MET A 599 -8.55 -30.02 11.15
C MET A 599 -8.92 -29.99 12.64
N GLN A 600 -9.78 -29.05 13.06
CA GLN A 600 -10.24 -29.01 14.45
C GLN A 600 -11.21 -30.15 14.77
N GLN A 601 -12.02 -30.60 13.82
CA GLN A 601 -12.85 -31.78 14.00
C GLN A 601 -12.00 -33.05 14.18
N GLU A 602 -10.91 -33.21 13.42
CA GLU A 602 -9.98 -34.33 13.58
C GLU A 602 -9.34 -34.32 14.96
N ARG A 603 -8.89 -33.15 15.45
CA ARG A 603 -8.33 -33.01 16.79
C ARG A 603 -9.33 -33.38 17.90
N VAL A 604 -10.59 -32.97 17.75
CA VAL A 604 -11.67 -33.39 18.65
C VAL A 604 -11.86 -34.91 18.60
N ASN A 605 -11.87 -35.52 17.40
CA ASN A 605 -12.01 -36.96 17.24
C ASN A 605 -10.85 -37.74 17.89
N GLU A 606 -9.61 -37.26 17.78
CA GLU A 606 -8.45 -37.85 18.43
C GLU A 606 -8.57 -37.81 19.97
N LEU A 607 -9.01 -36.68 20.52
CA LEU A 607 -9.24 -36.54 21.96
C LEU A 607 -10.40 -37.43 22.44
N VAL A 608 -11.49 -37.54 21.67
CA VAL A 608 -12.61 -38.46 21.97
C VAL A 608 -12.14 -39.91 21.93
N LYS A 609 -11.30 -40.29 20.97
CA LYS A 609 -10.69 -41.63 20.92
C LYS A 609 -9.82 -41.89 22.15
N LYS A 610 -8.95 -40.95 22.52
CA LYS A 610 -8.13 -41.02 23.74
C LYS A 610 -8.99 -41.15 24.99
N LEU A 611 -10.09 -40.41 25.09
CA LEU A 611 -11.05 -40.50 26.19
C LEU A 611 -11.69 -41.90 26.26
N SER A 612 -12.06 -42.49 25.12
CA SER A 612 -12.56 -43.87 25.05
C SER A 612 -11.52 -44.87 25.56
N GLU A 613 -10.26 -44.76 25.14
CA GLU A 613 -9.18 -45.64 25.59
C GLU A 613 -8.94 -45.54 27.11
N ILE A 614 -8.99 -44.32 27.66
CA ILE A 614 -8.89 -44.10 29.11
C ILE A 614 -10.08 -44.73 29.85
N ASN A 615 -11.30 -44.60 29.29
CA ASN A 615 -12.50 -45.19 29.89
C ASN A 615 -12.49 -46.73 29.82
N ASP A 616 -11.94 -47.33 28.77
CA ASP A 616 -11.74 -48.79 28.69
C ASP A 616 -10.75 -49.28 29.75
N ARG A 617 -9.67 -48.53 29.98
CA ARG A 617 -8.73 -48.80 31.08
C ARG A 617 -9.43 -48.72 32.43
N ARG A 618 -10.25 -47.69 32.65
CA ARG A 618 -11.07 -47.55 33.86
C ARG A 618 -11.92 -48.79 34.11
N MET A 619 -12.68 -49.22 33.10
CA MET A 619 -13.53 -50.42 33.20
C MET A 619 -12.72 -51.70 33.46
N SER A 620 -11.53 -51.82 32.86
CA SER A 620 -10.63 -52.95 33.14
C SER A 620 -10.17 -52.98 34.59
N ILE A 621 -9.81 -51.82 35.16
CA ILE A 621 -9.39 -51.72 36.56
C ILE A 621 -10.56 -51.98 37.51
N GLU A 622 -11.75 -51.43 37.23
CA GLU A 622 -12.96 -51.70 38.01
C GLU A 622 -13.28 -53.21 38.05
N ARG A 623 -13.18 -53.92 36.91
CA ARG A 623 -13.34 -55.39 36.87
C ARG A 623 -12.27 -56.13 37.68
N GLN A 624 -11.02 -55.68 37.64
CA GLN A 624 -9.95 -56.28 38.45
C GLN A 624 -10.19 -56.08 39.95
N ILE A 625 -10.70 -54.92 40.34
CA ILE A 625 -11.11 -54.63 41.71
C ILE A 625 -12.23 -55.58 42.14
N ASP A 626 -13.27 -55.76 41.34
CA ASP A 626 -14.38 -56.68 41.64
C ASP A 626 -13.89 -58.12 41.86
N VAL A 627 -13.00 -58.61 40.98
CA VAL A 627 -12.39 -59.95 41.09
C VAL A 627 -11.55 -60.07 42.36
N LEU A 628 -10.67 -59.10 42.64
CA LEU A 628 -9.82 -59.12 43.83
C LEU A 628 -10.62 -58.98 45.12
N GLN A 629 -11.69 -58.19 45.13
CA GLN A 629 -12.61 -58.09 46.26
C GLN A 629 -13.32 -59.43 46.52
N SER A 630 -13.79 -60.11 45.48
CA SER A 630 -14.39 -61.44 45.60
C SER A 630 -13.40 -62.47 46.16
N GLN A 631 -12.16 -62.47 45.66
CA GLN A 631 -11.07 -63.32 46.16
C GLN A 631 -10.68 -63.00 47.60
N LEU A 632 -10.64 -61.71 47.96
CA LEU A 632 -10.38 -61.25 49.31
C LEU A 632 -11.46 -61.75 50.28
N SER A 633 -12.74 -61.58 49.94
CA SER A 633 -13.85 -62.10 50.75
C SER A 633 -13.83 -63.62 50.90
N SER A 634 -13.42 -64.35 49.86
CA SER A 634 -13.24 -65.81 49.94
C SER A 634 -12.09 -66.19 50.88
N ALA A 635 -10.94 -65.49 50.79
CA ALA A 635 -9.80 -65.70 51.67
C ALA A 635 -10.13 -65.37 53.14
N GLU A 636 -10.90 -64.30 53.39
CA GLU A 636 -11.39 -63.94 54.73
C GLU A 636 -12.33 -65.02 55.30
N LEU A 637 -13.18 -65.61 54.47
CA LEU A 637 -14.05 -66.71 54.88
C LEU A 637 -13.24 -67.98 55.21
N MET A 638 -12.23 -68.32 54.40
CA MET A 638 -11.33 -69.44 54.66
C MET A 638 -10.51 -69.21 55.94
N GLU A 639 -9.98 -68.00 56.14
CA GLU A 639 -9.27 -67.61 57.37
C GLU A 639 -10.17 -67.82 58.60
N LYS A 640 -11.43 -67.39 58.52
CA LYS A 640 -12.41 -67.56 59.60
C LYS A 640 -12.70 -69.03 59.90
N ASN A 641 -12.88 -69.86 58.87
CA ASN A 641 -13.14 -71.29 59.03
C ASN A 641 -11.93 -71.99 59.65
N LEU A 642 -10.72 -71.75 59.13
CA LEU A 642 -9.49 -72.34 59.68
C LEU A 642 -9.19 -71.88 61.10
N LYS A 643 -9.47 -70.62 61.46
CA LYS A 643 -9.37 -70.15 62.86
C LYS A 643 -10.35 -70.91 63.77
N THR A 644 -11.54 -71.23 63.26
CA THR A 644 -12.55 -72.00 63.99
C THR A 644 -12.07 -73.45 64.19
N ASP A 645 -11.61 -74.10 63.13
CA ASP A 645 -11.09 -75.48 63.18
C ASP A 645 -9.81 -75.60 64.03
N TYR A 646 -8.92 -74.60 63.93
CA TYR A 646 -7.77 -74.47 64.81
C TYR A 646 -8.20 -74.40 66.28
N GLY A 647 -9.19 -73.55 66.60
CA GLY A 647 -9.74 -73.42 67.95
C GLY A 647 -10.34 -74.73 68.47
N ILE A 648 -11.10 -75.45 67.64
CA ILE A 648 -11.71 -76.76 67.98
C ILE A 648 -10.62 -77.79 68.25
N ASN A 649 -9.61 -77.90 67.38
CA ASN A 649 -8.54 -78.90 67.49
C ASN A 649 -7.60 -78.60 68.67
N VAL A 650 -7.31 -77.33 68.94
CA VAL A 650 -6.53 -76.92 70.12
C VAL A 650 -7.29 -77.22 71.42
N ALA A 651 -8.61 -76.99 71.46
CA ALA A 651 -9.45 -77.38 72.60
C ALA A 651 -9.45 -78.91 72.80
N ALA A 652 -9.64 -79.68 71.73
CA ALA A 652 -9.60 -81.14 71.77
C ALA A 652 -8.22 -81.69 72.17
N LEU A 653 -7.12 -81.05 71.75
CA LEU A 653 -5.76 -81.36 72.19
C LEU A 653 -5.58 -81.12 73.68
N LYS A 654 -6.16 -80.03 74.20
CA LYS A 654 -6.12 -79.72 75.64
C LYS A 654 -6.84 -80.81 76.44
N ASP A 655 -8.04 -81.19 76.03
CA ASP A 655 -8.84 -82.24 76.69
C ASP A 655 -8.13 -83.61 76.64
N LEU A 656 -7.56 -83.98 75.49
CA LEU A 656 -6.79 -85.23 75.34
C LEU A 656 -5.49 -85.22 76.14
N ARG A 657 -4.83 -84.06 76.26
CA ARG A 657 -3.62 -83.91 77.09
C ARG A 657 -3.96 -84.06 78.58
N GLU A 658 -5.05 -83.45 79.02
CA GLU A 658 -5.56 -83.60 80.39
C GLU A 658 -5.94 -85.07 80.69
N ALA A 659 -6.63 -85.74 79.75
CA ALA A 659 -6.96 -87.15 79.86
C ALA A 659 -5.72 -88.07 79.84
N LEU A 660 -4.72 -87.77 78.99
CA LEU A 660 -3.45 -88.51 78.93
C LEU A 660 -2.68 -88.38 80.24
N GLU A 661 -2.62 -87.18 80.82
CA GLU A 661 -1.97 -86.98 82.12
C GLU A 661 -2.71 -87.69 83.26
N ALA A 662 -4.04 -87.64 83.28
CA ALA A 662 -4.83 -88.38 84.26
C ALA A 662 -4.57 -89.90 84.17
N LYS A 663 -4.52 -90.45 82.96
CA LYS A 663 -4.26 -91.88 82.73
C LYS A 663 -2.82 -92.29 83.03
N LYS A 664 -1.84 -91.42 82.75
CA LYS A 664 -0.45 -91.64 83.16
C LYS A 664 -0.31 -91.66 84.69
N ARG A 665 -1.00 -90.76 85.41
CA ARG A 665 -1.04 -90.79 86.88
C ARG A 665 -1.68 -92.08 87.42
N GLU A 666 -2.78 -92.56 86.82
CA GLU A 666 -3.38 -93.86 87.17
C GLU A 666 -2.44 -95.04 86.90
N LEU A 667 -1.67 -94.99 85.81
CA LEU A 667 -0.65 -96.01 85.49
C LEU A 667 0.49 -95.98 86.52
N ASP A 668 1.02 -94.79 86.86
CA ASP A 668 2.07 -94.61 87.86
C ASP A 668 1.64 -95.11 89.25
N GLU A 669 0.37 -94.90 89.65
CA GLU A 669 -0.20 -95.41 90.90
C GLU A 669 -0.28 -96.95 90.93
N ILE A 670 -0.59 -97.60 89.81
CA ILE A 670 -0.62 -99.07 89.69
C ILE A 670 0.80 -99.63 89.66
N GLU A 671 1.74 -98.98 88.98
CA GLU A 671 3.16 -99.36 88.95
C GLU A 671 3.82 -99.26 90.34
N GLN A 672 3.45 -98.25 91.15
CA GLN A 672 3.90 -98.13 92.54
C GLN A 672 3.28 -99.17 93.49
N ARG A 673 2.07 -99.69 93.19
CA ARG A 673 1.37 -100.71 93.99
C ARG A 673 1.72 -102.17 93.61
N LEU A 674 2.20 -102.41 92.40
CA LEU A 674 2.59 -103.73 91.89
C LEU A 674 3.57 -104.54 92.77
N PRO A 675 4.58 -103.93 93.43
CA PRO A 675 5.54 -104.66 94.27
C PRO A 675 4.98 -105.23 95.59
N SER A 676 3.78 -104.81 96.03
CA SER A 676 3.20 -105.15 97.34
C SER A 676 1.99 -106.10 97.30
N LEU A 677 1.60 -106.59 96.12
CA LEU A 677 0.44 -107.49 95.92
C LEU A 677 0.86 -108.99 95.95
N LYS A 678 -0.01 -109.90 96.44
CA LYS A 678 0.26 -111.36 96.53
C LYS A 678 -0.87 -112.19 95.91
N GLY A 679 -0.53 -113.24 95.16
CA GLY A 679 -1.51 -114.17 94.57
C GLY A 679 -2.29 -113.58 93.39
N GLY A 680 -3.48 -114.11 93.09
CA GLY A 680 -4.29 -113.77 91.91
C GLY A 680 -4.66 -112.29 91.70
N GLU A 681 -4.39 -111.41 92.68
CA GLU A 681 -4.50 -109.95 92.54
C GLU A 681 -3.41 -109.35 91.62
N VAL A 682 -2.26 -110.01 91.49
CA VAL A 682 -1.16 -109.62 90.59
C VAL A 682 -1.59 -109.71 89.12
N ASP A 683 -2.30 -110.78 88.75
CA ASP A 683 -2.80 -110.97 87.38
C ASP A 683 -3.85 -109.92 86.98
N VAL A 684 -4.69 -109.50 87.93
CA VAL A 684 -5.70 -108.45 87.70
C VAL A 684 -5.05 -107.07 87.55
N ALA A 685 -4.03 -106.76 88.36
CA ALA A 685 -3.27 -105.52 88.25
C ALA A 685 -2.45 -105.44 86.95
N LEU A 686 -1.85 -106.55 86.50
CA LEU A 686 -1.15 -106.66 85.22
C LEU A 686 -2.09 -106.52 84.01
N GLN A 687 -3.28 -107.10 84.06
CA GLN A 687 -4.31 -106.90 83.03
C GLN A 687 -4.78 -105.44 82.97
N ARG A 688 -4.98 -104.80 84.13
CA ARG A 688 -5.39 -103.39 84.21
C ARG A 688 -4.28 -102.44 83.77
N LYS A 689 -3.02 -102.74 84.08
CA LYS A 689 -1.82 -102.06 83.57
C LYS A 689 -1.73 -102.16 82.05
N SER A 690 -1.83 -103.37 81.49
CA SER A 690 -1.78 -103.58 80.03
C SER A 690 -2.91 -102.84 79.30
N ARG A 691 -4.10 -102.81 79.90
CA ARG A 691 -5.24 -102.02 79.37
C ARG A 691 -4.99 -100.52 79.43
N LEU A 692 -4.43 -100.00 80.52
CA LEU A 692 -4.05 -98.58 80.66
C LEU A 692 -2.93 -98.19 79.71
N GLU A 693 -1.92 -99.04 79.50
CA GLU A 693 -0.85 -98.81 78.52
C GLU A 693 -1.40 -98.76 77.08
N GLU A 694 -2.40 -99.60 76.77
CA GLU A 694 -3.08 -99.60 75.47
C GLU A 694 -3.95 -98.34 75.29
N GLU A 695 -4.68 -97.92 76.34
CA GLU A 695 -5.44 -96.67 76.36
C GLU A 695 -4.53 -95.44 76.23
N ILE A 696 -3.39 -95.42 76.94
CA ILE A 696 -2.35 -94.37 76.84
C ILE A 696 -1.74 -94.33 75.44
N ARG A 697 -1.43 -95.50 74.85
CA ARG A 697 -0.98 -95.57 73.44
C ARG A 697 -2.05 -95.02 72.50
N GLY A 698 -3.31 -95.41 72.69
CA GLY A 698 -4.44 -94.92 71.90
C GLY A 698 -4.63 -93.40 72.00
N ILE A 699 -4.53 -92.83 73.20
CA ILE A 699 -4.60 -91.38 73.42
C ILE A 699 -3.37 -90.68 72.81
N THR A 700 -2.16 -91.22 72.99
CA THR A 700 -0.92 -90.64 72.44
C THR A 700 -0.96 -90.57 70.91
N VAL A 701 -1.45 -91.62 70.24
CA VAL A 701 -1.65 -91.62 68.78
C VAL A 701 -2.69 -90.58 68.35
N LYS A 702 -3.78 -90.42 69.11
CA LYS A 702 -4.78 -89.37 68.85
C LYS A 702 -4.21 -87.96 69.05
N THR A 703 -3.42 -87.74 70.10
CA THR A 703 -2.72 -86.47 70.35
C THR A 703 -1.74 -86.15 69.22
N GLN A 704 -0.92 -87.10 68.77
CA GLN A 704 0.02 -86.88 67.66
C GLN A 704 -0.69 -86.54 66.35
N ARG A 705 -1.82 -87.21 66.06
CA ARG A 705 -2.65 -86.87 64.88
C ARG A 705 -3.19 -85.45 64.98
N LEU A 706 -3.77 -85.07 66.12
CA LEU A 706 -4.29 -83.72 66.32
C LEU A 706 -3.20 -82.64 66.31
N VAL A 707 -2.00 -82.91 66.84
CA VAL A 707 -0.85 -81.99 66.74
C VAL A 707 -0.48 -81.79 65.27
N SER A 708 -0.41 -82.87 64.49
CA SER A 708 -0.13 -82.78 63.05
C SER A 708 -1.22 -82.01 62.29
N ASP A 709 -2.49 -82.17 62.68
CA ASP A 709 -3.61 -81.41 62.10
C ASP A 709 -3.55 -79.92 62.49
N VAL A 710 -3.16 -79.59 63.72
CA VAL A 710 -2.97 -78.20 64.17
C VAL A 710 -1.80 -77.52 63.46
N GLU A 711 -0.66 -78.20 63.31
CA GLU A 711 0.48 -77.69 62.54
C GLU A 711 0.14 -77.49 61.06
N ARG A 712 -0.66 -78.40 60.48
CA ARG A 712 -1.17 -78.24 59.11
C ARG A 712 -2.06 -76.99 59.01
N ILE A 713 -3.02 -76.84 59.91
CA ILE A 713 -3.93 -75.68 59.92
C ILE A 713 -3.16 -74.38 60.11
N ASP A 714 -2.19 -74.30 61.03
CA ASP A 714 -1.38 -73.09 61.27
C ASP A 714 -0.58 -72.65 60.04
N LYS A 715 -0.03 -73.63 59.30
CA LYS A 715 0.64 -73.37 58.03
C LYS A 715 -0.32 -72.84 56.97
N GLU A 716 -1.49 -73.44 56.82
CA GLU A 716 -2.55 -72.98 55.90
C GLU A 716 -3.04 -71.57 56.26
N LEU A 717 -3.18 -71.28 57.56
CA LEU A 717 -3.62 -69.98 58.08
C LEU A 717 -2.58 -68.89 57.79
N SER A 718 -1.30 -69.20 57.94
CA SER A 718 -0.19 -68.30 57.59
C SER A 718 -0.13 -68.00 56.08
N GLU A 719 -0.40 -68.98 55.24
CA GLU A 719 -0.46 -68.81 53.78
C GLU A 719 -1.67 -67.93 53.37
N ILE A 720 -2.83 -68.13 54.00
CA ILE A 720 -4.03 -67.31 53.74
C ILE A 720 -3.84 -65.86 54.20
N ILE A 721 -3.23 -65.62 55.36
CA ILE A 721 -2.95 -64.25 55.84
C ILE A 721 -2.05 -63.50 54.84
N ARG A 722 -0.98 -64.14 54.37
CA ARG A 722 -0.09 -63.55 53.35
C ARG A 722 -0.82 -63.27 52.03
N THR A 723 -1.74 -64.15 51.65
CA THR A 723 -2.56 -63.99 50.45
C THR A 723 -3.52 -62.79 50.60
N LYS A 724 -4.13 -62.62 51.79
CA LYS A 724 -4.99 -61.49 52.12
C LYS A 724 -4.25 -60.15 52.05
N GLU A 725 -3.05 -60.08 52.60
CA GLU A 725 -2.20 -58.88 52.53
C GLU A 725 -1.84 -58.51 51.09
N ARG A 726 -1.51 -59.52 50.26
CA ARG A 726 -1.26 -59.31 48.82
C ARG A 726 -2.48 -58.73 48.11
N PHE A 727 -3.67 -59.29 48.33
CA PHE A 727 -4.91 -58.76 47.74
C PHE A 727 -5.23 -57.35 48.23
N THR A 728 -5.04 -57.07 49.52
CA THR A 728 -5.27 -55.73 50.09
C THR A 728 -4.35 -54.68 49.48
N ASN A 729 -3.07 -55.00 49.31
CA ASN A 729 -2.11 -54.08 48.69
C ASN A 729 -2.39 -53.88 47.20
N ALA A 730 -2.78 -54.95 46.48
CA ALA A 730 -3.19 -54.84 45.08
C ALA A 730 -4.43 -53.94 44.91
N LEU A 731 -5.43 -54.07 45.80
CA LEU A 731 -6.62 -53.20 45.79
C LEU A 731 -6.29 -51.73 46.04
N LYS A 732 -5.38 -51.44 46.98
CA LYS A 732 -4.92 -50.05 47.23
C LYS A 732 -4.27 -49.44 45.98
N GLN A 733 -3.43 -50.21 45.28
CA GLN A 733 -2.79 -49.75 44.06
C GLN A 733 -3.83 -49.48 42.96
N LEU A 734 -4.76 -50.41 42.72
CA LEU A 734 -5.80 -50.24 41.71
C LEU A 734 -6.74 -49.06 42.01
N HIS A 735 -7.02 -48.76 43.28
CA HIS A 735 -7.78 -47.55 43.63
C HIS A 735 -7.01 -46.26 43.35
N ALA A 736 -5.69 -46.22 43.59
CA ALA A 736 -4.86 -45.08 43.22
C ALA A 736 -4.80 -44.90 41.69
N ASP A 737 -4.69 -45.99 40.94
CA ASP A 737 -4.71 -45.96 39.48
C ASP A 737 -6.07 -45.47 38.94
N LEU A 738 -7.19 -45.78 39.61
CA LEU A 738 -8.51 -45.22 39.27
C LEU A 738 -8.61 -43.70 39.48
N GLU A 739 -8.03 -43.18 40.56
CA GLU A 739 -8.01 -41.74 40.84
C GLU A 739 -7.21 -40.98 39.77
N ASP A 740 -6.06 -41.53 39.37
CA ASP A 740 -5.26 -40.97 38.28
C ASP A 740 -6.03 -40.99 36.94
N ILE A 741 -6.70 -42.11 36.62
CA ILE A 741 -7.56 -42.20 35.44
C ILE A 741 -8.71 -41.18 35.48
N ALA A 742 -9.35 -40.97 36.63
CA ALA A 742 -10.42 -39.98 36.78
C ALA A 742 -9.91 -38.55 36.51
N ASN A 743 -8.70 -38.22 36.98
CA ASN A 743 -8.06 -36.94 36.68
C ASN A 743 -7.74 -36.81 35.17
N GLN A 744 -7.21 -37.86 34.53
CA GLN A 744 -6.95 -37.87 33.09
C GLN A 744 -8.24 -37.69 32.27
N ILE A 745 -9.35 -38.30 32.69
CA ILE A 745 -10.67 -38.10 32.09
C ILE A 745 -11.09 -36.63 32.19
N ALA A 746 -11.02 -36.03 33.38
CA ALA A 746 -11.42 -34.64 33.60
C ALA A 746 -10.62 -33.65 32.74
N VAL A 747 -9.29 -33.85 32.65
CA VAL A 747 -8.41 -33.02 31.80
C VAL A 747 -8.76 -33.18 30.31
N THR A 748 -8.91 -34.42 29.84
CA THR A 748 -9.21 -34.69 28.43
C THR A 748 -10.60 -34.15 28.04
N SER A 749 -11.60 -34.30 28.90
CA SER A 749 -12.95 -33.74 28.66
C SER A 749 -12.95 -32.22 28.58
N ALA A 750 -12.23 -31.54 29.48
CA ALA A 750 -12.10 -30.08 29.42
C ALA A 750 -11.34 -29.61 28.16
N GLU A 751 -10.39 -30.39 27.66
CA GLU A 751 -9.70 -30.10 26.39
C GLU A 751 -10.64 -30.28 25.19
N ILE A 752 -11.48 -31.32 25.18
CA ILE A 752 -12.53 -31.52 24.16
C ILE A 752 -13.49 -30.32 24.12
N GLU A 753 -14.01 -29.88 25.27
CA GLU A 753 -14.92 -28.72 25.34
C GLU A 753 -14.30 -27.44 24.75
N ARG A 754 -13.00 -27.21 25.00
CA ARG A 754 -12.27 -26.07 24.44
C ARG A 754 -12.10 -26.16 22.94
N GLU A 755 -11.67 -27.32 22.41
CA GLU A 755 -11.47 -27.47 20.97
C GLU A 755 -12.81 -27.49 20.21
N GLU A 756 -13.89 -28.01 20.80
CA GLU A 756 -15.26 -27.87 20.26
C GLU A 756 -15.71 -26.42 20.20
N ALA A 757 -15.42 -25.62 21.24
CA ALA A 757 -15.73 -24.19 21.23
C ALA A 757 -15.00 -23.47 20.09
N VAL A 758 -13.72 -23.79 19.85
CA VAL A 758 -12.92 -23.22 18.74
C VAL A 758 -13.51 -23.61 17.39
N LYS A 759 -13.80 -24.90 17.20
CA LYS A 759 -14.45 -25.41 15.99
C LYS A 759 -15.76 -24.66 15.71
N ASN A 760 -16.62 -24.51 16.72
CA ASN A 760 -17.90 -23.81 16.57
C ASN A 760 -17.73 -22.35 16.11
N VAL A 761 -16.70 -21.65 16.58
CA VAL A 761 -16.43 -20.27 16.13
C VAL A 761 -15.90 -20.27 14.68
N TYR A 762 -15.04 -21.21 14.29
CA TYR A 762 -14.62 -21.36 12.89
C TYR A 762 -15.79 -21.68 11.96
N THR A 763 -16.70 -22.57 12.37
CA THR A 763 -17.92 -22.89 11.61
C THR A 763 -18.79 -21.64 11.41
N LYS A 764 -19.01 -20.84 12.47
CA LYS A 764 -19.75 -19.58 12.34
C LYS A 764 -19.05 -18.58 11.43
N PHE A 765 -17.73 -18.48 11.49
CA PHE A 765 -16.98 -17.58 10.60
C PHE A 765 -17.13 -18.01 9.13
N LEU A 766 -17.04 -19.32 8.86
CA LEU A 766 -17.29 -19.91 7.55
C LEU A 766 -18.72 -19.63 7.04
N GLU A 767 -19.73 -19.79 7.88
CA GLU A 767 -21.14 -19.48 7.55
C GLU A 767 -21.32 -18.01 7.19
N ARG A 768 -20.74 -17.10 7.99
CA ARG A 768 -20.78 -15.65 7.75
C ARG A 768 -20.07 -15.27 6.45
N TYR A 769 -18.91 -15.87 6.17
CA TYR A 769 -18.18 -15.62 4.93
C TYR A 769 -18.96 -16.15 3.72
N SER A 770 -19.54 -17.35 3.83
CA SER A 770 -20.38 -17.93 2.77
C SER A 770 -21.59 -17.04 2.47
N HIS A 771 -22.26 -16.52 3.52
CA HIS A 771 -23.36 -15.58 3.34
C HIS A 771 -22.89 -14.24 2.72
N THR A 772 -21.70 -13.76 3.09
CA THR A 772 -21.11 -12.57 2.46
C THR A 772 -20.90 -12.80 0.96
N LEU A 773 -20.39 -13.96 0.55
CA LEU A 773 -20.23 -14.32 -0.87
C LEU A 773 -21.55 -14.36 -1.64
N GLU A 774 -22.61 -14.92 -1.04
CA GLU A 774 -23.95 -14.93 -1.63
C GLU A 774 -24.49 -13.51 -1.81
N GLU A 775 -24.33 -12.69 -0.78
CA GLU A 775 -24.81 -11.32 -0.78
C GLU A 775 -24.02 -10.43 -1.77
N VAL A 776 -22.76 -10.72 -2.10
CA VAL A 776 -22.02 -9.97 -3.15
C VAL A 776 -22.72 -10.06 -4.51
N LEU A 777 -23.22 -11.25 -4.87
CA LEU A 777 -23.97 -11.46 -6.10
C LEU A 777 -25.28 -10.68 -6.11
N PHE A 778 -25.92 -10.58 -4.94
CA PHE A 778 -27.16 -9.83 -4.74
C PHE A 778 -26.92 -8.31 -4.73
N VAL A 779 -25.88 -7.84 -4.05
CA VAL A 779 -25.48 -6.43 -3.96
C VAL A 779 -25.16 -5.90 -5.36
N ALA A 780 -24.48 -6.66 -6.23
CA ALA A 780 -24.26 -6.24 -7.61
C ALA A 780 -25.56 -5.93 -8.37
N HIS A 781 -26.57 -6.80 -8.21
CA HIS A 781 -27.87 -6.60 -8.83
C HIS A 781 -28.66 -5.47 -8.18
N MET A 782 -28.65 -5.40 -6.85
CA MET A 782 -29.32 -4.38 -6.05
C MET A 782 -28.76 -2.98 -6.33
N LEU A 783 -27.44 -2.84 -6.42
CA LEU A 783 -26.80 -1.56 -6.75
C LEU A 783 -27.27 -1.04 -8.11
N LYS A 784 -27.38 -1.93 -9.10
CA LYS A 784 -27.80 -1.57 -10.46
C LYS A 784 -29.31 -1.34 -10.59
N ALA A 785 -30.13 -2.14 -9.92
CA ALA A 785 -31.59 -2.12 -10.11
C ALA A 785 -32.33 -1.30 -9.05
N GLU A 786 -31.87 -1.35 -7.80
CA GLU A 786 -32.57 -0.73 -6.65
C GLU A 786 -31.89 0.57 -6.21
N VAL A 787 -30.57 0.59 -6.03
CA VAL A 787 -29.86 1.82 -5.61
C VAL A 787 -29.92 2.86 -6.71
N LEU A 788 -29.72 2.45 -7.96
CA LEU A 788 -29.82 3.38 -9.08
C LEU A 788 -31.25 3.92 -9.24
N ALA A 789 -32.27 3.07 -9.17
CA ALA A 789 -33.66 3.52 -9.24
C ALA A 789 -34.04 4.42 -8.05
N PHE A 790 -33.60 4.06 -6.84
CA PHE A 790 -33.78 4.88 -5.64
C PHE A 790 -33.09 6.23 -5.79
N ALA A 791 -31.83 6.23 -6.24
CA ALA A 791 -31.07 7.45 -6.40
C ALA A 791 -31.67 8.33 -7.50
N GLN A 792 -32.13 7.76 -8.62
CA GLN A 792 -32.84 8.51 -9.67
C GLN A 792 -34.15 9.12 -9.18
N ASP A 793 -34.96 8.39 -8.40
CA ASP A 793 -36.19 8.93 -7.78
C ASP A 793 -35.88 10.04 -6.76
N ARG A 794 -34.84 9.84 -5.95
CA ARG A 794 -34.39 10.84 -4.99
C ARG A 794 -33.78 12.06 -5.66
N VAL A 795 -33.05 11.94 -6.76
CA VAL A 795 -32.52 13.10 -7.52
C VAL A 795 -33.65 14.00 -8.02
N LEU A 796 -34.81 13.43 -8.39
CA LEU A 796 -35.98 14.21 -8.82
C LEU A 796 -36.66 14.98 -7.68
N THR A 797 -36.57 14.46 -6.45
CA THR A 797 -37.18 15.05 -5.24
C THR A 797 -36.18 15.81 -4.37
N PHE A 798 -34.88 15.67 -4.64
CA PHE A 798 -33.79 16.29 -3.92
C PHE A 798 -33.84 17.81 -4.14
N THR A 799 -33.87 18.53 -3.01
CA THR A 799 -33.68 19.98 -2.99
C THR A 799 -32.24 20.23 -2.55
N PRO A 800 -31.36 20.62 -3.48
CA PRO A 800 -29.94 20.78 -3.20
C PRO A 800 -29.73 21.87 -2.14
N SER A 801 -29.25 21.45 -0.96
CA SER A 801 -28.88 22.33 0.13
C SER A 801 -27.54 21.91 0.73
N ILE A 802 -26.74 22.90 1.10
CA ILE A 802 -25.38 22.73 1.61
C ILE A 802 -25.17 23.68 2.79
N SER A 803 -24.46 23.20 3.81
CA SER A 803 -23.83 24.07 4.81
C SER A 803 -22.42 24.36 4.34
N MET A 804 -22.10 25.65 4.21
CA MET A 804 -20.77 26.16 3.88
C MET A 804 -20.01 26.38 5.18
N GLU A 805 -19.19 25.40 5.56
CA GLU A 805 -18.40 25.42 6.78
C GLU A 805 -17.04 26.13 6.56
N GLU A 806 -16.36 26.47 7.65
CA GLU A 806 -14.99 27.03 7.59
C GLU A 806 -13.98 26.03 6.96
N SER A 807 -14.25 24.73 7.08
CA SER A 807 -13.51 23.67 6.38
C SER A 807 -13.61 23.81 4.86
N ASP A 808 -14.80 24.16 4.33
CA ASP A 808 -15.02 24.36 2.89
C ASP A 808 -14.27 25.62 2.37
N LEU A 809 -14.07 26.65 3.20
CA LEU A 809 -13.25 27.82 2.83
C LEU A 809 -11.77 27.45 2.67
N ASN A 810 -11.24 26.64 3.57
CA ASN A 810 -9.86 26.16 3.47
C ASN A 810 -9.67 25.24 2.27
N GLU A 811 -10.66 24.37 2.00
CA GLU A 811 -10.67 23.52 0.80
C GLU A 811 -10.76 24.36 -0.47
N PHE A 812 -11.54 25.45 -0.49
CA PHE A 812 -11.58 26.42 -1.60
C PHE A 812 -10.24 27.11 -1.82
N LYS A 813 -9.57 27.58 -0.76
CA LYS A 813 -8.25 28.21 -0.85
C LYS A 813 -7.22 27.24 -1.41
N ASP A 814 -7.24 25.99 -0.95
CA ASP A 814 -6.38 24.93 -1.49
C ASP A 814 -6.72 24.60 -2.94
N TYR A 815 -8.00 24.62 -3.31
CA TYR A 815 -8.48 24.39 -4.68
C TYR A 815 -8.00 25.49 -5.64
N VAL A 816 -8.08 26.76 -5.26
CA VAL A 816 -7.55 27.89 -6.04
C VAL A 816 -6.03 27.76 -6.21
N LYS A 817 -5.29 27.44 -5.15
CA LYS A 817 -3.84 27.21 -5.22
C LYS A 817 -3.46 25.99 -6.06
N ARG A 818 -4.32 24.96 -6.09
CA ARG A 818 -4.14 23.74 -6.89
C ARG A 818 -4.28 23.96 -8.38
N ILE A 819 -5.19 24.84 -8.80
CA ILE A 819 -5.51 25.02 -10.22
C ILE A 819 -4.58 26.01 -10.92
N PHE A 820 -4.01 26.98 -10.20
CA PHE A 820 -3.24 28.06 -10.79
C PHE A 820 -1.85 28.13 -10.13
N LEU A 821 -0.80 27.71 -10.85
CA LEU A 821 0.62 27.70 -10.40
C LEU A 821 1.20 29.12 -10.21
N LYS A 822 2.42 29.37 -9.71
CA LYS A 822 2.93 30.76 -9.52
C LYS A 822 3.26 31.51 -10.84
N SER A 823 2.91 32.80 -10.97
CA SER A 823 3.11 33.58 -12.22
C SER A 823 4.53 34.07 -12.50
N PHE A 824 5.01 33.88 -13.74
CA PHE A 824 6.32 34.33 -14.27
C PHE A 824 6.21 35.54 -15.22
N SER A 825 5.16 36.35 -15.10
CA SER A 825 4.81 37.41 -16.08
C SER A 825 5.88 38.52 -16.24
N TYR A 826 6.80 38.68 -15.29
CA TYR A 826 7.86 39.71 -15.27
C TYR A 826 9.27 39.13 -15.24
N VAL A 827 9.38 37.81 -15.43
CA VAL A 827 10.67 37.14 -15.50
C VAL A 827 11.28 37.40 -16.88
N LEU A 828 12.43 38.08 -16.90
CA LEU A 828 13.22 38.22 -18.12
C LEU A 828 13.99 36.92 -18.35
N LEU A 829 13.75 36.30 -19.50
CA LEU A 829 14.38 35.06 -19.90
C LEU A 829 15.59 35.33 -20.81
N ARG A 830 16.75 34.76 -20.47
CA ARG A 830 18.02 34.91 -21.20
C ARG A 830 18.65 33.54 -21.48
N PRO A 831 18.98 33.18 -22.73
CA PRO A 831 19.76 31.96 -22.98
C PRO A 831 21.08 31.97 -22.21
N LEU A 832 21.44 30.83 -21.62
CA LEU A 832 22.75 30.59 -21.01
C LEU A 832 23.59 29.64 -21.86
N ARG A 833 23.00 28.51 -22.26
CA ARG A 833 23.72 27.43 -22.92
C ARG A 833 22.80 26.64 -23.84
N LEU A 834 23.35 26.14 -24.95
CA LEU A 834 22.68 25.18 -25.83
C LEU A 834 23.60 24.00 -26.14
N LEU A 835 23.02 22.82 -26.29
CA LEU A 835 23.63 21.66 -26.94
C LEU A 835 22.86 21.38 -28.23
N LEU A 836 23.59 21.26 -29.34
CA LEU A 836 23.02 20.95 -30.65
C LEU A 836 23.69 19.70 -31.22
N SER A 837 22.92 18.85 -31.89
CA SER A 837 23.42 17.68 -32.62
C SER A 837 23.41 17.93 -34.13
N SER A 838 24.42 17.43 -34.84
CA SER A 838 24.40 17.44 -36.31
C SER A 838 23.46 16.38 -36.85
N HIS A 839 22.54 16.78 -37.72
CA HIS A 839 21.64 15.85 -38.41
C HIS A 839 22.40 14.84 -39.28
N ASP A 840 23.44 15.29 -39.97
CA ASP A 840 24.17 14.48 -40.95
C ASP A 840 25.35 13.69 -40.34
N LYS A 841 25.74 14.02 -39.10
CA LYS A 841 26.87 13.39 -38.39
C LYS A 841 26.50 13.12 -36.93
N ALA A 842 26.01 11.92 -36.66
CA ALA A 842 25.49 11.52 -35.34
C ALA A 842 26.45 11.76 -34.14
N ASN A 843 27.77 11.78 -34.37
CA ASN A 843 28.76 11.99 -33.29
C ASN A 843 29.23 13.45 -33.14
N LEU A 844 28.73 14.37 -33.97
CA LEU A 844 29.11 15.77 -33.96
C LEU A 844 28.11 16.59 -33.13
N HIS A 845 28.58 17.13 -32.01
CA HIS A 845 27.82 17.99 -31.13
C HIS A 845 28.43 19.39 -31.08
N TYR A 846 27.57 20.38 -30.96
CA TYR A 846 27.90 21.79 -30.82
C TYR A 846 27.46 22.30 -29.46
N ILE A 847 28.30 23.13 -28.86
CA ILE A 847 28.00 23.81 -27.59
C ILE A 847 27.96 25.30 -27.88
N VAL A 848 26.83 25.94 -27.52
CA VAL A 848 26.67 27.38 -27.62
C VAL A 848 26.61 27.95 -26.21
N MET A 849 27.47 28.93 -25.92
CA MET A 849 27.55 29.59 -24.61
C MET A 849 27.21 31.06 -24.76
N TYR A 850 26.32 31.56 -23.91
CA TYR A 850 25.91 32.97 -23.89
C TYR A 850 26.46 33.66 -22.64
N SER A 851 26.89 34.90 -22.82
CA SER A 851 27.29 35.80 -21.75
C SER A 851 26.74 37.20 -22.02
N TYR A 852 26.49 37.93 -20.94
CA TYR A 852 25.87 39.26 -20.98
C TYR A 852 26.80 40.28 -20.31
N PRO A 853 27.80 40.82 -21.02
CA PRO A 853 28.77 41.75 -20.44
C PRO A 853 28.14 43.03 -19.90
N SER A 854 26.99 43.43 -20.45
CA SER A 854 26.16 44.53 -19.97
C SER A 854 24.68 44.22 -20.21
N ASN A 855 23.77 45.04 -19.68
CA ASN A 855 22.33 44.91 -19.93
C ASN A 855 21.92 45.19 -21.39
N GLU A 856 22.81 45.73 -22.20
CA GLU A 856 22.56 46.15 -23.59
C GLU A 856 23.38 45.34 -24.60
N SER A 857 24.17 44.35 -24.15
CA SER A 857 25.04 43.56 -25.02
C SER A 857 25.08 42.09 -24.65
N PHE A 858 25.24 41.25 -25.66
CA PHE A 858 25.50 39.82 -25.48
C PHE A 858 26.77 39.41 -26.23
N ARG A 859 27.36 38.32 -25.75
CA ARG A 859 28.38 37.56 -26.45
C ARG A 859 27.96 36.10 -26.47
N MET A 860 27.97 35.51 -27.65
CA MET A 860 27.67 34.10 -27.92
C MET A 860 28.92 33.42 -28.48
N THR A 861 29.30 32.28 -27.91
CA THR A 861 30.44 31.48 -28.35
C THR A 861 29.93 30.11 -28.81
N ILE A 862 30.25 29.72 -30.06
CA ILE A 862 29.87 28.44 -30.65
C ILE A 862 31.11 27.57 -30.84
N GLY A 863 31.15 26.42 -30.19
CA GLY A 863 32.18 25.39 -30.32
C GLY A 863 31.62 24.05 -30.75
N ASN A 864 32.48 23.10 -31.13
CA ASN A 864 32.09 21.72 -31.44
C ASN A 864 33.09 20.70 -30.85
N ASN A 865 32.66 19.43 -30.78
CA ASN A 865 33.44 18.34 -30.18
C ASN A 865 34.43 17.65 -31.16
N LEU A 866 34.65 18.16 -32.38
CA LEU A 866 35.61 17.53 -33.32
C LEU A 866 37.07 17.65 -32.88
N LEU A 867 37.39 18.64 -32.03
CA LEU A 867 38.76 18.86 -31.56
C LEU A 867 39.17 17.96 -30.40
N SER A 868 38.21 17.40 -29.64
CA SER A 868 38.52 16.48 -28.53
C SER A 868 38.87 15.07 -29.01
N LEU A 869 38.50 14.68 -30.24
CA LEU A 869 38.83 13.38 -30.85
C LEU A 869 40.29 13.29 -31.36
N GLY A 870 41.01 14.42 -31.45
CA GLY A 870 42.35 14.50 -32.03
C GLY A 870 43.52 14.26 -31.06
N GLU A 871 43.30 14.32 -29.74
CA GLU A 871 44.40 14.34 -28.76
C GLU A 871 44.69 13.00 -28.04
N GLU A 872 43.90 11.94 -28.27
CA GLU A 872 44.21 10.61 -27.68
C GLU A 872 45.13 9.73 -28.56
N GLY A 873 45.52 10.20 -29.76
CA GLY A 873 46.32 9.43 -30.73
C GLY A 873 47.84 9.61 -30.64
N GLY A 874 48.42 9.89 -29.46
CA GLY A 874 49.82 10.35 -29.40
C GLY A 874 50.62 10.17 -28.12
N LYS A 875 50.45 9.08 -27.36
CA LYS A 875 51.47 8.62 -26.38
C LYS A 875 51.51 7.09 -26.25
N GLU A 876 52.05 6.42 -27.26
CA GLU A 876 52.95 5.27 -27.02
C GLU A 876 54.39 5.79 -27.14
N GLY A 877 55.16 5.69 -26.06
CA GLY A 877 56.54 6.16 -25.93
C GLY A 877 57.00 6.21 -24.49
#